data_AF-A0A4W3GRS3-F1
#
_entry.id   AF-A0A4W3GRS3-F1
#
_cell.length_a   1.000
_cell.length_b   1.000
_cell.length_c   1.000
_cell.angle_alpha   90.00
_cell.angle_beta   90.00
_cell.angle_gamma   90.00
#
_symmetry.space_group_name_H-M   'P 1'
#
loop_
_entity.id
_entity.type
_entity.pdbx_description
1 polymer ?
#
loop_
_entity_poly.entity_id
_entity_poly.type
_entity_poly.pdbx_seq_one_letter_code
_entity_poly.pdbx_strand_id
1 'polypeptide(L)'
;WEGSSNKWGFLGVQLPRLRAQRTDVWLVRVSEVCSLSRPVAFWGDIALDEEDLKLFHVYRTIDLHKHTINYTGHNTGGCSVNAIWRGRPPRGRRAATSRPERVWPGGVIPYVIGGNFTGTQRAIFKQAMRHWEKHTCVTFVERSDEESFIVFTYRPCGCCSYVGRRGGGPQAISIGKNCDKFGIVVHELGHVVGFWHEHTRPDRDAHVTIIRENIQPGQEYNFLKMEPAEVNSLGEGYDFDSIMHYARNTFSRGVFLDTILPRRDDAGVRPAIGQRVRLSQGDITQAKKLYRCPACGGSLQDSVGNFSTPDFPSGYVSFLQCVWRISVTPGEKITLNFTTMDLFKSRLCWYDYLEVRDGYWKKAPLLGRFCGNKLPDAIISTDSRLWIEFRSGSNWAGKGFSAVYEAICGGDINKDTGQIQSPNYPDDYRPSKECVWKVTVTAGFHVGLTFQAFEIERHDSCAYDFLEIRDGTGPDSPLIGRFCGYEKPDDIKSSSNHLWLRFMSDGSINKAGFAANYFKEVDECSRPDNGGCRQRCVNTLGSYKCACDPGYELAPDKKSCEAACGGFLTKLNGSVTSPGWPKEYPTNKNCVWQVVAPTQYRISLQFEVFELEGNDVCKYDYVEVRSGLATDSKLHGRFCGLEKPDVITSQFNNMRIEFKSDNTVSKKGFKAQFFSDKDECSKDNGGCQHECLNTFGSYVCQCRNGFVLHENGHDCKEAGCEHRIHSVEGIITSPNWPDKYPSRKECTWAISATPGHRVKLAFSVFEVEQHQECVYDHVEVRDGLGQEAAILGRFCGSKIPEPLVTTGNRMFISFFSDASVQRKGFQAKHSTECGGRLRAEVRTKNLYSHSQFGDNNYPGQEACDWVIGAEDGYGVELIFQTFELEEEADCGYDYMELYDGSDSSAPRLGRFCGSGPPEEIYSAGDCIVIRFHSDDTINKKGFHARYTSTKFQDELHMRK
;
A
#
# COMPACT_ATOMS: atom_id res chain seq x y z
N TRP A 1 -2.99 1.73 74.52
CA TRP A 1 -1.92 2.00 73.54
C TRP A 1 -2.53 2.45 72.19
N GLU A 2 -3.47 3.40 72.14
CA GLU A 2 -3.37 4.86 72.42
C GLU A 2 -2.78 5.68 71.24
N GLY A 3 -3.37 6.81 70.82
CA GLY A 3 -4.71 7.30 71.18
C GLY A 3 -5.06 8.75 70.76
N SER A 4 -6.34 8.96 70.39
CA SER A 4 -7.07 10.26 70.38
C SER A 4 -6.69 11.30 69.29
N SER A 5 -7.53 12.28 68.92
CA SER A 5 -8.70 12.84 69.62
C SER A 5 -9.81 13.46 68.70
N ASN A 6 -11.06 13.44 69.20
CA ASN A 6 -12.26 14.31 68.96
C ASN A 6 -12.76 14.59 67.49
N LYS A 7 -14.04 14.39 67.10
CA LYS A 7 -15.37 14.94 67.56
C LYS A 7 -15.54 16.46 67.33
N TRP A 8 -16.65 17.00 66.82
CA TRP A 8 -18.08 16.56 66.70
C TRP A 8 -18.55 16.55 65.20
N GLY A 9 -19.80 16.52 64.69
CA GLY A 9 -21.22 16.58 65.17
C GLY A 9 -21.97 17.84 64.64
N PHE A 10 -23.31 17.88 64.41
CA PHE A 10 -24.42 16.90 64.55
C PHE A 10 -25.73 17.41 63.85
N LEU A 11 -26.66 16.53 63.41
CA LEU A 11 -27.98 16.81 62.72
C LEU A 11 -27.94 17.48 61.33
N GLY A 12 -28.97 17.42 60.45
CA GLY A 12 -30.15 16.54 60.39
C GLY A 12 -31.46 17.17 59.81
N VAL A 13 -32.25 16.37 59.06
CA VAL A 13 -33.74 16.44 58.85
C VAL A 13 -34.36 17.18 57.61
N GLN A 14 -35.10 16.38 56.81
CA GLN A 14 -36.30 16.60 55.93
C GLN A 14 -36.39 17.51 54.66
N LEU A 15 -36.56 16.81 53.52
CA LEU A 15 -37.59 16.93 52.44
C LEU A 15 -38.84 17.84 52.66
N PRO A 16 -39.42 18.46 51.60
CA PRO A 16 -40.39 17.74 50.73
C PRO A 16 -40.37 18.07 49.21
N ARG A 17 -41.33 17.48 48.47
CA ARG A 17 -41.50 17.47 46.99
C ARG A 17 -42.45 18.58 46.49
N LEU A 18 -42.33 19.05 45.22
CA LEU A 18 -43.32 18.80 44.12
C LEU A 18 -43.10 19.57 42.79
N ARG A 19 -43.23 18.84 41.67
CA ARG A 19 -43.77 19.17 40.32
C ARG A 19 -43.61 20.58 39.66
N ALA A 20 -42.83 20.57 38.56
CA ALA A 20 -43.29 20.67 37.15
C ALA A 20 -43.27 22.00 36.34
N GLN A 21 -43.28 21.79 35.01
CA GLN A 21 -43.43 22.70 33.86
C GLN A 21 -42.18 23.33 33.20
N ARG A 22 -42.36 23.63 31.89
CA ARG A 22 -41.37 23.97 30.85
C ARG A 22 -40.84 25.40 30.97
N THR A 23 -39.62 25.65 30.48
CA THR A 23 -39.36 26.43 29.24
C THR A 23 -37.89 26.27 28.77
N ASP A 24 -37.60 26.77 27.57
CA ASP A 24 -36.40 26.50 26.77
C ASP A 24 -35.21 27.46 26.96
N VAL A 25 -34.01 26.92 26.68
CA VAL A 25 -32.79 27.56 26.15
C VAL A 25 -32.27 28.84 26.83
N TRP A 26 -31.11 28.70 27.50
CA TRP A 26 -29.81 29.33 27.13
C TRP A 26 -28.75 28.96 28.18
N LEU A 27 -27.60 28.42 27.77
CA LEU A 27 -26.47 28.21 28.69
C LEU A 27 -25.12 28.33 27.98
N VAL A 28 -24.32 29.33 28.39
CA VAL A 28 -22.96 29.56 27.92
C VAL A 28 -22.00 29.44 29.10
N ARG A 29 -21.15 28.39 29.08
CA ARG A 29 -19.74 28.34 29.53
C ARG A 29 -19.27 26.89 29.39
N VAL A 30 -18.30 26.59 28.52
CA VAL A 30 -16.85 26.84 28.65
C VAL A 30 -16.21 25.96 29.73
N SER A 31 -15.46 24.97 29.26
CA SER A 31 -14.34 24.35 29.95
C SER A 31 -13.23 24.14 28.92
N GLU A 32 -12.11 24.84 29.08
CA GLU A 32 -10.96 24.73 28.18
C GLU A 32 -10.09 23.52 28.54
N VAL A 33 -9.61 22.80 27.52
CA VAL A 33 -8.33 22.07 27.59
C VAL A 33 -7.55 22.41 26.32
N CYS A 34 -6.34 22.93 26.48
CA CYS A 34 -5.58 23.52 25.39
C CYS A 34 -5.10 22.50 24.36
N SER A 35 -5.33 22.78 23.08
CA SER A 35 -4.38 22.45 22.02
C SER A 35 -4.11 23.70 21.18
N LEU A 36 -2.91 24.26 21.29
CA LEU A 36 -2.50 25.50 20.64
C LEU A 36 -2.12 25.26 19.17
N SER A 37 -3.11 24.99 18.32
CA SER A 37 -2.97 25.09 16.87
C SER A 37 -3.25 26.52 16.41
N ARG A 38 -2.22 27.27 16.04
CA ARG A 38 -2.40 28.54 15.32
C ARG A 38 -3.10 28.26 13.98
N PRO A 39 -4.06 29.11 13.54
CA PRO A 39 -4.57 29.02 12.17
C PRO A 39 -3.43 29.29 11.19
N VAL A 40 -3.24 28.37 10.24
CA VAL A 40 -2.30 28.48 9.12
C VAL A 40 -3.12 28.48 7.84
N ALA A 41 -2.96 29.51 7.03
CA ALA A 41 -3.52 29.56 5.68
C ALA A 41 -2.45 29.18 4.66
N PHE A 42 -2.88 28.88 3.44
CA PHE A 42 -2.00 28.47 2.36
C PHE A 42 -2.21 29.38 1.15
N TRP A 43 -1.11 29.82 0.55
CA TRP A 43 -1.03 30.46 -0.75
C TRP A 43 -0.30 29.51 -1.70
N GLY A 44 -1.04 28.53 -2.23
CA GLY A 44 -0.46 27.44 -3.00
C GLY A 44 0.45 26.57 -2.12
N ASP A 45 1.69 26.41 -2.57
CA ASP A 45 2.82 25.76 -1.88
C ASP A 45 3.45 26.64 -0.78
N ILE A 46 2.98 27.87 -0.54
CA ILE A 46 3.46 28.70 0.58
C ILE A 46 2.50 28.64 1.77
N ALA A 47 3.01 28.27 2.94
CA ALA A 47 2.29 28.36 4.22
C ALA A 47 2.44 29.76 4.85
N LEU A 48 1.32 30.33 5.30
CA LEU A 48 1.20 31.69 5.85
C LEU A 48 0.52 31.68 7.22
N ASP A 49 0.81 32.66 8.07
CA ASP A 49 0.18 32.79 9.39
C ASP A 49 -0.75 34.01 9.56
N GLU A 50 -1.24 34.22 10.78
CA GLU A 50 -2.18 35.29 11.10
C GLU A 50 -1.61 36.71 10.99
N GLU A 51 -0.29 36.89 11.03
CA GLU A 51 0.36 38.19 10.76
C GLU A 51 0.50 38.44 9.26
N ASP A 52 0.90 37.41 8.50
CA ASP A 52 0.90 37.45 7.03
C ASP A 52 -0.52 37.75 6.48
N LEU A 53 -1.54 37.07 7.00
CA LEU A 53 -2.95 37.27 6.61
C LEU A 53 -3.46 38.68 6.90
N LYS A 54 -3.07 39.30 8.02
CA LYS A 54 -3.46 40.68 8.37
C LYS A 54 -2.91 41.69 7.36
N LEU A 55 -1.69 41.48 6.87
CA LEU A 55 -1.11 42.30 5.78
C LEU A 55 -1.91 42.18 4.47
N PHE A 56 -2.36 40.98 4.09
CA PHE A 56 -3.18 40.80 2.89
C PHE A 56 -4.60 41.40 2.99
N HIS A 57 -5.23 41.36 4.18
CA HIS A 57 -6.57 41.93 4.35
C HIS A 57 -6.64 43.45 4.14
N VAL A 58 -5.57 44.20 4.47
CA VAL A 58 -5.51 45.65 4.23
C VAL A 58 -5.71 46.01 2.75
N TYR A 59 -5.17 45.19 1.83
CA TYR A 59 -5.27 45.44 0.39
C TYR A 59 -6.67 45.14 -0.18
N ARG A 60 -7.40 44.16 0.37
CA ARG A 60 -8.74 43.80 -0.12
C ARG A 60 -9.78 44.92 0.07
N THR A 61 -9.54 45.80 1.04
CA THR A 61 -10.41 46.95 1.36
C THR A 61 -10.18 48.16 0.45
N ILE A 62 -8.99 48.27 -0.17
CA ILE A 62 -8.59 49.45 -0.95
C ILE A 62 -9.19 49.42 -2.37
N ASP A 63 -9.42 48.24 -2.95
CA ASP A 63 -9.82 48.06 -4.36
C ASP A 63 -11.34 47.85 -4.56
N LEU A 64 -12.15 48.11 -3.53
CA LEU A 64 -13.60 47.87 -3.54
C LEU A 64 -14.47 49.10 -3.22
N HIS A 65 -13.88 50.30 -3.06
CA HIS A 65 -14.61 51.53 -2.67
C HIS A 65 -14.17 52.78 -3.46
N LYS A 66 -14.22 52.70 -4.80
CA LYS A 66 -14.05 53.87 -5.69
C LYS A 66 -14.98 53.88 -6.89
N HIS A 67 -16.30 53.95 -6.67
CA HIS A 67 -17.25 54.48 -7.69
C HIS A 67 -18.55 55.05 -7.09
N THR A 68 -18.43 56.06 -6.21
CA THR A 68 -19.55 56.97 -5.93
C THR A 68 -19.03 58.39 -5.75
N ILE A 69 -19.61 59.34 -6.49
CA ILE A 69 -19.35 60.78 -6.37
C ILE A 69 -20.47 61.37 -5.50
N ASN A 70 -20.13 62.18 -4.50
CA ASN A 70 -20.95 63.34 -4.14
C ASN A 70 -20.22 64.38 -3.27
N TYR A 71 -20.86 65.54 -3.10
CA TYR A 71 -20.27 66.84 -2.74
C TYR A 71 -20.30 67.19 -1.24
N THR A 72 -19.65 68.32 -0.91
CA THR A 72 -19.63 69.07 0.37
C THR A 72 -18.79 68.48 1.52
N GLY A 73 -18.10 69.27 2.36
CA GLY A 73 -17.83 70.72 2.28
C GLY A 73 -17.06 71.28 3.50
N HIS A 74 -16.39 72.45 3.32
CA HIS A 74 -15.71 73.27 4.35
C HIS A 74 -14.44 72.67 5.04
N ASN A 75 -13.28 73.34 4.92
CA ASN A 75 -12.67 74.32 5.86
C ASN A 75 -11.94 73.66 7.06
N THR A 76 -10.79 74.12 7.57
CA THR A 76 -9.91 75.27 7.20
C THR A 76 -8.50 75.03 7.74
N GLY A 77 -7.52 75.79 7.25
CA GLY A 77 -6.23 75.98 7.91
C GLY A 77 -5.07 75.26 7.24
N GLY A 78 -4.14 76.03 6.67
CA GLY A 78 -2.88 75.52 6.14
C GLY A 78 -1.75 76.50 6.43
N CYS A 79 -0.52 76.07 6.16
CA CYS A 79 0.59 76.99 5.89
C CYS A 79 1.58 76.33 4.92
N SER A 80 2.29 77.13 4.14
CA SER A 80 3.11 76.67 3.01
C SER A 80 4.61 76.84 3.30
N VAL A 81 5.42 75.83 2.93
CA VAL A 81 6.84 76.05 2.60
C VAL A 81 7.24 75.20 1.38
N ASN A 82 7.49 75.90 0.28
CA ASN A 82 8.27 75.56 -0.92
C ASN A 82 8.75 74.10 -1.13
N ALA A 83 8.24 73.47 -2.19
CA ALA A 83 8.88 72.31 -2.82
C ALA A 83 9.97 72.77 -3.82
N ILE A 84 11.20 72.29 -3.67
CA ILE A 84 12.22 72.29 -4.73
C ILE A 84 12.68 70.84 -4.94
N TRP A 85 12.77 70.45 -6.22
CA TRP A 85 13.00 69.06 -6.59
C TRP A 85 14.44 68.60 -6.30
N ARG A 86 14.55 67.44 -5.65
CA ARG A 86 15.66 66.50 -5.89
C ARG A 86 15.06 65.19 -6.40
N GLY A 87 15.69 64.59 -7.41
CA GLY A 87 15.14 63.45 -8.14
C GLY A 87 14.91 62.23 -7.25
N ARG A 88 13.81 61.50 -7.50
CA ARG A 88 13.61 60.16 -6.90
C ARG A 88 14.74 59.23 -7.39
N PRO A 89 15.38 58.44 -6.51
CA PRO A 89 16.23 57.35 -6.97
C PRO A 89 15.40 56.29 -7.72
N PRO A 90 16.01 55.48 -8.61
CA PRO A 90 15.28 54.47 -9.38
C PRO A 90 14.54 53.45 -8.49
N ARG A 91 13.36 53.02 -8.93
CA ARG A 91 12.61 51.94 -8.27
C ARG A 91 13.37 50.62 -8.41
N GLY A 92 14.01 50.16 -7.33
CA GLY A 92 14.70 48.86 -7.29
C GLY A 92 13.78 47.66 -7.55
N ARG A 93 14.31 46.68 -8.29
CA ARG A 93 13.72 45.39 -8.72
C ARG A 93 13.74 44.37 -7.56
N ARG A 94 12.79 43.40 -7.51
CA ARG A 94 12.38 42.74 -6.24
C ARG A 94 11.97 41.25 -6.40
N ALA A 95 12.57 40.30 -5.64
CA ALA A 95 12.33 38.82 -5.72
C ALA A 95 12.51 37.96 -4.42
N ALA A 96 13.66 37.96 -3.73
CA ALA A 96 13.87 37.24 -2.44
C ALA A 96 13.28 37.99 -1.24
N THR A 97 13.27 37.41 -0.04
CA THR A 97 12.78 38.10 1.16
C THR A 97 13.57 39.38 1.47
N SER A 98 12.86 40.47 1.76
CA SER A 98 13.41 41.75 2.21
C SER A 98 13.75 41.78 3.71
N ARG A 99 13.11 40.90 4.49
CA ARG A 99 13.03 40.94 5.95
C ARG A 99 14.27 40.29 6.58
N PRO A 100 15.13 41.02 7.30
CA PRO A 100 16.36 40.47 7.88
C PRO A 100 16.07 39.39 8.94
N GLU A 101 14.92 39.44 9.62
CA GLU A 101 14.49 38.43 10.58
C GLU A 101 14.20 37.06 9.94
N ARG A 102 13.81 37.05 8.66
CA ARG A 102 13.57 35.84 7.85
C ARG A 102 14.84 35.23 7.26
N VAL A 103 16.02 35.84 7.44
CA VAL A 103 17.29 35.29 6.97
C VAL A 103 17.92 34.40 8.04
N TRP A 104 18.36 33.19 7.67
CA TRP A 104 18.96 32.25 8.61
C TRP A 104 20.33 32.76 9.12
N PRO A 105 20.55 32.86 10.46
CA PRO A 105 21.78 33.42 11.02
C PRO A 105 23.06 32.73 10.51
N GLY A 106 23.89 33.49 9.80
CA GLY A 106 25.15 32.98 9.23
C GLY A 106 24.98 31.97 8.09
N GLY A 107 23.77 31.79 7.55
CA GLY A 107 23.48 30.80 6.51
C GLY A 107 23.37 29.36 7.01
N VAL A 108 23.25 29.13 8.32
CA VAL A 108 23.10 27.78 8.89
C VAL A 108 21.61 27.47 9.08
N ILE A 109 21.17 26.34 8.54
CA ILE A 109 19.78 25.87 8.58
C ILE A 109 19.73 24.48 9.26
N PRO A 110 19.39 24.41 10.56
CA PRO A 110 19.23 23.15 11.26
C PRO A 110 17.98 22.40 10.78
N TYR A 111 18.07 21.08 10.60
CA TYR A 111 16.98 20.25 10.09
C TYR A 111 16.74 18.95 10.89
N VAL A 112 15.52 18.44 10.78
CA VAL A 112 15.08 17.11 11.25
C VAL A 112 14.21 16.46 10.16
N ILE A 113 14.39 15.16 9.89
CA ILE A 113 13.53 14.41 8.96
C ILE A 113 12.63 13.46 9.76
N GLY A 114 11.31 13.68 9.72
CA GLY A 114 10.32 12.92 10.48
C GLY A 114 10.32 11.42 10.20
N GLY A 115 9.72 10.62 11.10
CA GLY A 115 9.78 9.15 11.04
C GLY A 115 9.22 8.53 9.75
N ASN A 116 8.11 9.06 9.22
CA ASN A 116 7.33 8.44 8.13
C ASN A 116 7.97 8.45 6.72
N PHE A 117 9.22 8.91 6.55
CA PHE A 117 9.91 8.91 5.25
C PHE A 117 10.80 7.68 5.06
N THR A 118 10.76 7.12 3.85
CA THR A 118 11.61 5.99 3.43
C THR A 118 13.10 6.39 3.35
N GLY A 119 13.99 5.40 3.27
CA GLY A 119 15.41 5.63 2.99
C GLY A 119 15.65 6.44 1.71
N THR A 120 14.96 6.08 0.62
CA THR A 120 15.04 6.77 -0.67
C THR A 120 14.55 8.23 -0.59
N GLN A 121 13.46 8.51 0.12
CA GLN A 121 12.99 9.88 0.35
C GLN A 121 14.01 10.69 1.19
N ARG A 122 14.57 10.09 2.24
CA ARG A 122 15.65 10.70 3.05
C ARG A 122 16.89 11.01 2.22
N ALA A 123 17.26 10.12 1.30
CA ALA A 123 18.38 10.31 0.38
C ALA A 123 18.14 11.53 -0.54
N ILE A 124 16.97 11.61 -1.17
CA ILE A 124 16.59 12.75 -2.04
C ILE A 124 16.57 14.07 -1.25
N PHE A 125 16.13 14.08 0.01
CA PHE A 125 16.17 15.28 0.85
C PHE A 125 17.61 15.71 1.15
N LYS A 126 18.49 14.77 1.51
CA LYS A 126 19.92 15.04 1.73
C LYS A 126 20.62 15.50 0.44
N GLN A 127 20.26 14.95 -0.72
CA GLN A 127 20.79 15.35 -2.04
C GLN A 127 20.33 16.78 -2.43
N ALA A 128 19.06 17.12 -2.21
CA ALA A 128 18.54 18.47 -2.47
C ALA A 128 19.19 19.54 -1.56
N MET A 129 19.48 19.19 -0.29
CA MET A 129 20.26 20.04 0.61
C MET A 129 21.72 20.17 0.15
N ARG A 130 22.40 19.06 -0.21
CA ARG A 130 23.74 19.06 -0.82
C ARG A 130 23.83 19.98 -2.02
N HIS A 131 22.83 19.95 -2.91
CA HIS A 131 22.77 20.78 -4.12
C HIS A 131 22.72 22.29 -3.81
N TRP A 132 21.96 22.70 -2.78
CA TRP A 132 21.98 24.08 -2.28
C TRP A 132 23.33 24.45 -1.63
N GLU A 133 23.92 23.57 -0.83
CA GLU A 133 25.26 23.79 -0.23
C GLU A 133 26.35 23.94 -1.29
N LYS A 134 26.31 23.12 -2.36
CA LYS A 134 27.33 23.08 -3.43
C LYS A 134 27.44 24.40 -4.18
N HIS A 135 26.30 25.02 -4.49
CA HIS A 135 26.24 26.21 -5.32
C HIS A 135 26.27 27.53 -4.52
N THR A 136 25.86 27.52 -3.26
CA THR A 136 25.71 28.73 -2.44
C THR A 136 26.68 28.74 -1.24
N CYS A 137 26.41 29.55 -0.22
CA CYS A 137 27.06 29.45 1.10
C CYS A 137 26.05 29.27 2.24
N VAL A 138 24.88 28.71 1.93
CA VAL A 138 23.99 28.09 2.92
C VAL A 138 24.57 26.73 3.33
N THR A 139 24.41 26.35 4.60
CA THR A 139 24.77 25.02 5.15
C THR A 139 23.55 24.41 5.83
N PHE A 140 23.27 23.14 5.57
CA PHE A 140 22.22 22.38 6.25
C PHE A 140 22.86 21.44 7.27
N VAL A 141 22.45 21.52 8.54
CA VAL A 141 23.00 20.73 9.65
C VAL A 141 21.92 19.90 10.31
N GLU A 142 22.23 18.66 10.71
CA GLU A 142 21.31 17.89 11.57
C GLU A 142 21.26 18.57 12.95
N ARG A 143 20.05 18.87 13.43
CA ARG A 143 19.82 19.69 14.63
C ARG A 143 20.39 19.04 15.89
N SER A 144 21.14 19.80 16.69
CA SER A 144 21.53 19.42 18.06
C SER A 144 20.57 20.01 19.09
N ASP A 145 20.59 21.32 19.24
CA ASP A 145 19.98 22.08 20.33
C ASP A 145 19.29 23.37 19.86
N GLU A 146 19.34 23.67 18.54
CA GLU A 146 18.87 24.93 18.00
C GLU A 146 17.35 25.11 18.15
N GLU A 147 16.93 26.29 18.62
CA GLU A 147 15.51 26.63 18.81
C GLU A 147 14.74 26.72 17.49
N SER A 148 15.37 27.29 16.46
CA SER A 148 14.80 27.48 15.12
C SER A 148 15.34 26.42 14.16
N PHE A 149 14.47 25.58 13.59
CA PHE A 149 14.87 24.48 12.71
C PHE A 149 13.75 24.07 11.75
N ILE A 150 14.09 23.44 10.64
CA ILE A 150 13.11 22.87 9.70
C ILE A 150 12.78 21.42 10.02
N VAL A 151 11.54 21.00 9.77
CA VAL A 151 11.08 19.62 9.97
C VAL A 151 10.40 19.11 8.70
N PHE A 152 11.01 18.14 8.04
CA PHE A 152 10.35 17.40 6.95
C PHE A 152 9.23 16.55 7.54
N THR A 153 8.02 16.70 7.01
CA THR A 153 6.80 16.03 7.49
C THR A 153 5.74 15.93 6.37
N TYR A 154 4.64 15.23 6.62
CA TYR A 154 3.48 15.19 5.75
C TYR A 154 2.38 16.12 6.30
N ARG A 155 1.86 17.05 5.48
CA ARG A 155 0.68 17.88 5.83
C ARG A 155 -0.39 17.85 4.73
N PRO A 156 -1.66 18.18 5.05
CA PRO A 156 -2.76 18.23 4.08
C PRO A 156 -2.57 19.25 2.94
N CYS A 157 -1.62 20.18 3.03
CA CYS A 157 -1.31 21.13 1.94
C CYS A 157 -0.68 20.47 0.70
N GLY A 158 -0.20 19.23 0.78
CA GLY A 158 0.58 18.59 -0.27
C GLY A 158 2.06 18.96 -0.16
N CYS A 159 2.65 19.48 -1.24
CA CYS A 159 3.96 20.12 -1.20
C CYS A 159 3.75 21.54 -0.66
N CYS A 160 4.33 21.89 0.50
CA CYS A 160 4.30 23.27 0.97
C CYS A 160 5.39 23.62 2.02
N SER A 161 5.84 24.87 2.03
CA SER A 161 6.93 25.36 2.90
C SER A 161 6.70 26.79 3.38
N TYR A 162 7.50 27.25 4.33
CA TYR A 162 7.48 28.63 4.85
C TYR A 162 8.64 29.44 4.26
N VAL A 163 8.40 30.71 3.90
CA VAL A 163 9.44 31.58 3.34
C VAL A 163 10.38 32.11 4.42
N GLY A 164 11.63 31.62 4.40
CA GLY A 164 12.69 32.01 5.31
C GLY A 164 12.56 31.42 6.71
N ARG A 165 13.36 31.93 7.63
CA ARG A 165 13.33 31.59 9.07
C ARG A 165 12.13 32.23 9.76
N ARG A 166 11.35 31.45 10.52
CA ARG A 166 10.28 31.98 11.37
C ARG A 166 10.71 32.35 12.79
N GLY A 167 11.63 31.59 13.38
CA GLY A 167 11.94 31.67 14.81
C GLY A 167 10.87 31.04 15.70
N GLY A 168 11.13 30.88 17.00
CA GLY A 168 10.13 30.41 17.97
C GLY A 168 9.79 28.91 17.91
N GLY A 169 10.66 28.06 17.34
CA GLY A 169 10.45 26.61 17.30
C GLY A 169 10.61 25.96 15.91
N PRO A 170 10.06 24.75 15.72
CA PRO A 170 10.07 24.04 14.43
C PRO A 170 9.17 24.70 13.39
N GLN A 171 9.69 24.92 12.19
CA GLN A 171 8.88 25.21 11.00
C GLN A 171 8.81 23.97 10.10
N ALA A 172 7.61 23.64 9.62
CA ALA A 172 7.40 22.46 8.80
C ALA A 172 7.70 22.73 7.32
N ILE A 173 8.38 21.78 6.67
CA ILE A 173 8.43 21.62 5.21
C ILE A 173 7.66 20.34 4.88
N SER A 174 6.57 20.49 4.12
CA SER A 174 5.65 19.42 3.78
C SER A 174 6.02 18.82 2.43
N ILE A 175 6.34 17.52 2.41
CA ILE A 175 6.55 16.76 1.18
C ILE A 175 5.39 15.77 1.06
N GLY A 176 4.34 16.17 0.36
CA GLY A 176 3.17 15.31 0.09
C GLY A 176 3.45 14.15 -0.87
N LYS A 177 2.41 13.34 -1.15
CA LYS A 177 2.49 12.29 -2.18
C LYS A 177 2.89 12.89 -3.53
N ASN A 178 3.85 12.27 -4.22
CA ASN A 178 4.43 12.72 -5.50
C ASN A 178 5.30 14.00 -5.43
N CYS A 179 5.49 14.60 -4.24
CA CYS A 179 6.36 15.77 -4.03
C CYS A 179 7.84 15.38 -3.81
N ASP A 180 8.13 14.08 -3.66
CA ASP A 180 9.42 13.49 -3.32
C ASP A 180 10.40 13.39 -4.51
N LYS A 181 10.27 14.27 -5.49
CA LYS A 181 11.19 14.40 -6.63
C LYS A 181 12.23 15.48 -6.34
N PHE A 182 13.50 15.22 -6.65
CA PHE A 182 14.65 16.11 -6.38
C PHE A 182 14.35 17.59 -6.62
N GLY A 183 13.92 17.98 -7.83
CA GLY A 183 13.65 19.38 -8.17
C GLY A 183 12.44 20.01 -7.47
N ILE A 184 11.50 19.22 -6.93
CA ILE A 184 10.43 19.74 -6.05
C ILE A 184 11.01 20.01 -4.66
N VAL A 185 11.82 19.09 -4.12
CA VAL A 185 12.47 19.32 -2.81
C VAL A 185 13.44 20.51 -2.86
N VAL A 186 14.16 20.73 -3.98
CA VAL A 186 14.98 21.93 -4.20
C VAL A 186 14.14 23.21 -4.21
N HIS A 187 12.91 23.19 -4.75
CA HIS A 187 11.96 24.32 -4.73
C HIS A 187 11.47 24.62 -3.31
N GLU A 188 11.01 23.61 -2.57
CA GLU A 188 10.54 23.75 -1.18
C GLU A 188 11.63 24.25 -0.22
N LEU A 189 12.89 23.85 -0.47
CA LEU A 189 14.07 24.38 0.19
C LEU A 189 14.40 25.83 -0.24
N GLY A 190 14.03 26.25 -1.45
CA GLY A 190 14.13 27.65 -1.89
C GLY A 190 13.24 28.58 -1.06
N HIS A 191 12.03 28.15 -0.70
CA HIS A 191 11.22 28.84 0.30
C HIS A 191 11.95 28.91 1.65
N VAL A 192 12.46 27.79 2.17
CA VAL A 192 13.23 27.78 3.44
C VAL A 192 14.42 28.75 3.40
N VAL A 193 15.15 28.82 2.29
CA VAL A 193 16.28 29.74 2.06
C VAL A 193 15.86 31.21 2.05
N GLY A 194 14.58 31.50 1.76
CA GLY A 194 13.99 32.84 1.84
C GLY A 194 13.47 33.38 0.51
N PHE A 195 13.20 32.54 -0.49
CA PHE A 195 12.68 32.96 -1.79
C PHE A 195 11.15 32.88 -1.88
N TRP A 196 10.56 33.86 -2.57
CA TRP A 196 9.19 33.82 -3.07
C TRP A 196 9.18 33.34 -4.52
N HIS A 197 8.00 33.03 -5.09
CA HIS A 197 7.93 32.65 -6.50
C HIS A 197 8.23 33.83 -7.43
N GLU A 198 8.98 33.56 -8.49
CA GLU A 198 9.45 34.59 -9.43
C GLU A 198 8.30 35.32 -10.15
N HIS A 199 7.14 34.69 -10.34
CA HIS A 199 5.95 35.34 -10.92
C HIS A 199 5.20 36.26 -9.93
N THR A 200 5.47 36.18 -8.62
CA THR A 200 4.83 37.06 -7.62
C THR A 200 5.53 38.41 -7.47
N ARG A 201 6.69 38.60 -8.12
CA ARG A 201 7.51 39.82 -8.05
C ARG A 201 6.74 41.11 -8.37
N PRO A 202 6.99 42.24 -7.68
CA PRO A 202 6.41 43.54 -8.02
C PRO A 202 6.58 43.98 -9.49
N ASP A 203 7.65 43.54 -10.15
CA ASP A 203 8.03 43.89 -11.53
C ASP A 203 7.75 42.79 -12.58
N ARG A 204 7.07 41.68 -12.24
CA ARG A 204 6.82 40.59 -13.21
C ARG A 204 6.06 41.02 -14.47
N ASP A 205 5.17 42.00 -14.39
CA ASP A 205 4.29 42.36 -15.52
C ASP A 205 5.07 42.92 -16.72
N ALA A 206 6.33 43.32 -16.51
CA ALA A 206 7.27 43.72 -17.57
C ALA A 206 7.94 42.52 -18.28
N HIS A 207 7.71 41.29 -17.82
CA HIS A 207 8.42 40.06 -18.22
C HIS A 207 7.45 38.91 -18.57
N VAL A 208 6.34 38.78 -17.84
CA VAL A 208 5.26 37.79 -18.05
C VAL A 208 3.89 38.46 -18.10
N THR A 209 2.90 37.77 -18.65
CA THR A 209 1.48 38.15 -18.64
C THR A 209 0.67 37.06 -17.96
N ILE A 210 -0.20 37.44 -17.02
CA ILE A 210 -1.10 36.51 -16.33
C ILE A 210 -2.46 36.50 -17.05
N ILE A 211 -2.84 35.35 -17.60
CA ILE A 211 -4.09 35.17 -18.36
C ILE A 211 -5.18 34.74 -17.37
N ARG A 212 -5.95 35.70 -16.87
CA ARG A 212 -6.85 35.47 -15.73
C ARG A 212 -8.04 34.59 -16.05
N GLU A 213 -8.57 34.62 -17.28
CA GLU A 213 -9.68 33.76 -17.70
C GLU A 213 -9.37 32.26 -17.66
N ASN A 214 -8.08 31.90 -17.77
CA ASN A 214 -7.60 30.52 -17.75
C ASN A 214 -7.35 29.97 -16.34
N ILE A 215 -7.37 30.80 -15.28
CA ILE A 215 -7.09 30.36 -13.90
C ILE A 215 -8.31 29.62 -13.33
N GLN A 216 -8.09 28.53 -12.59
CA GLN A 216 -9.15 27.81 -11.87
C GLN A 216 -9.88 28.73 -10.87
N PRO A 217 -11.23 28.73 -10.84
CA PRO A 217 -11.99 29.55 -9.91
C PRO A 217 -11.55 29.38 -8.46
N GLY A 218 -11.19 30.47 -7.80
CA GLY A 218 -10.70 30.49 -6.42
C GLY A 218 -9.18 30.32 -6.28
N GLN A 219 -8.42 30.08 -7.36
CA GLN A 219 -6.95 30.00 -7.34
C GLN A 219 -6.25 31.30 -7.79
N GLU A 220 -6.99 32.38 -8.03
CA GLU A 220 -6.48 33.65 -8.57
C GLU A 220 -5.54 34.38 -7.61
N TYR A 221 -5.58 34.04 -6.31
CA TYR A 221 -4.71 34.60 -5.28
C TYR A 221 -3.23 34.25 -5.52
N ASN A 222 -2.94 33.06 -6.09
CA ASN A 222 -1.58 32.58 -6.39
C ASN A 222 -0.80 33.47 -7.38
N PHE A 223 -1.49 34.39 -8.06
CA PHE A 223 -0.94 35.27 -9.11
C PHE A 223 -0.98 36.76 -8.72
N LEU A 224 -1.29 37.06 -7.46
CA LEU A 224 -1.15 38.40 -6.89
C LEU A 224 0.32 38.82 -6.85
N LYS A 225 0.58 40.10 -6.55
CA LYS A 225 1.95 40.57 -6.33
C LYS A 225 2.26 40.45 -4.85
N MET A 226 3.48 40.06 -4.52
CA MET A 226 4.02 40.34 -3.20
C MET A 226 4.33 41.82 -3.08
N GLU A 227 4.20 42.37 -1.87
CA GLU A 227 4.44 43.78 -1.63
C GLU A 227 5.93 44.13 -1.74
N PRO A 228 6.28 45.34 -2.23
CA PRO A 228 7.67 45.81 -2.25
C PRO A 228 8.33 45.81 -0.86
N ALA A 229 7.56 45.83 0.22
CA ALA A 229 8.04 45.73 1.60
C ALA A 229 8.50 44.32 2.00
N GLU A 230 8.00 43.26 1.36
CA GLU A 230 8.27 41.84 1.66
C GLU A 230 9.37 41.21 0.77
N VAL A 231 9.67 41.86 -0.37
CA VAL A 231 10.36 41.25 -1.51
C VAL A 231 11.45 42.16 -2.12
N ASN A 232 12.61 41.60 -2.49
CA ASN A 232 13.87 42.29 -2.86
C ASN A 232 14.81 41.37 -3.69
N SER A 233 15.16 41.71 -4.94
CA SER A 233 15.94 40.82 -5.83
C SER A 233 17.44 41.02 -5.68
N LEU A 234 17.86 41.92 -4.77
CA LEU A 234 19.26 42.24 -4.52
C LEU A 234 19.99 42.74 -5.79
N GLY A 235 19.21 43.36 -6.69
CA GLY A 235 19.65 43.88 -7.98
C GLY A 235 19.55 42.90 -9.16
N GLU A 236 19.13 41.64 -8.95
CA GLU A 236 18.97 40.68 -10.05
C GLU A 236 17.82 41.04 -11.00
N GLY A 237 18.00 40.63 -12.26
CA GLY A 237 16.99 40.65 -13.32
C GLY A 237 15.84 39.65 -13.05
N TYR A 238 14.94 39.48 -14.02
CA TYR A 238 13.87 38.47 -13.95
C TYR A 238 14.40 37.14 -14.49
N ASP A 239 14.22 36.05 -13.75
CA ASP A 239 14.81 34.74 -14.09
C ASP A 239 13.76 33.70 -14.49
N PHE A 240 13.59 33.53 -15.80
CA PHE A 240 12.67 32.54 -16.37
C PHE A 240 13.09 31.08 -16.09
N ASP A 241 14.38 30.81 -15.86
CA ASP A 241 14.93 29.48 -15.54
C ASP A 241 14.91 29.18 -14.03
N SER A 242 14.52 30.15 -13.17
CA SER A 242 14.46 29.97 -11.71
C SER A 242 13.65 28.75 -11.30
N ILE A 243 14.18 27.97 -10.35
CA ILE A 243 13.44 26.86 -9.75
C ILE A 243 12.14 27.34 -9.09
N MET A 244 12.10 28.61 -8.64
CA MET A 244 10.97 29.23 -7.96
C MET A 244 9.88 29.76 -8.92
N HIS A 245 10.04 29.64 -10.24
CA HIS A 245 9.00 30.04 -11.19
C HIS A 245 7.89 28.95 -11.28
N TYR A 246 6.63 29.35 -11.40
CA TYR A 246 5.53 28.42 -11.78
C TYR A 246 5.60 28.00 -13.25
N ALA A 247 5.01 26.85 -13.60
CA ALA A 247 4.89 26.43 -14.98
C ALA A 247 3.79 27.22 -15.72
N ARG A 248 3.87 27.26 -17.05
CA ARG A 248 2.98 28.06 -17.91
C ARG A 248 1.49 27.80 -17.70
N ASN A 249 1.10 26.59 -17.28
CA ASN A 249 -0.28 26.14 -17.07
C ASN A 249 -0.59 25.75 -15.60
N THR A 250 0.23 26.17 -14.64
CA THR A 250 -0.05 25.96 -13.21
C THR A 250 -1.39 26.62 -12.82
N PHE A 251 -2.23 25.91 -12.06
CA PHE A 251 -3.63 26.28 -11.74
C PHE A 251 -4.53 26.61 -12.94
N SER A 252 -4.29 26.01 -14.11
CA SER A 252 -5.11 26.23 -15.31
C SER A 252 -6.41 25.42 -15.33
N ARG A 253 -7.47 25.98 -15.93
CA ARG A 253 -8.77 25.33 -16.17
C ARG A 253 -8.73 24.25 -17.25
N GLY A 254 -7.67 24.19 -18.05
CA GLY A 254 -7.51 23.19 -19.11
C GLY A 254 -6.03 22.89 -19.39
N VAL A 255 -5.72 21.63 -19.70
CA VAL A 255 -4.34 21.10 -19.82
C VAL A 255 -3.46 21.93 -20.77
N PHE A 256 -4.05 22.44 -21.85
CA PHE A 256 -3.37 23.20 -22.92
C PHE A 256 -3.51 24.73 -22.80
N LEU A 257 -4.16 25.24 -21.75
CA LEU A 257 -4.36 26.67 -21.54
C LEU A 257 -3.27 27.23 -20.62
N ASP A 258 -2.50 28.20 -21.11
CA ASP A 258 -1.49 28.89 -20.30
C ASP A 258 -2.14 29.92 -19.37
N THR A 259 -1.77 29.90 -18.10
CA THR A 259 -2.09 30.91 -17.07
C THR A 259 -0.97 31.95 -16.92
N ILE A 260 0.28 31.57 -17.19
CA ILE A 260 1.45 32.46 -17.22
C ILE A 260 2.09 32.39 -18.61
N LEU A 261 2.09 33.52 -19.32
CA LEU A 261 2.63 33.64 -20.66
C LEU A 261 3.85 34.57 -20.67
N PRO A 262 5.09 34.06 -20.87
CA PRO A 262 6.27 34.90 -21.03
C PRO A 262 6.17 35.85 -22.22
N ARG A 263 6.68 37.07 -22.05
CA ARG A 263 6.91 37.99 -23.18
C ARG A 263 7.96 37.39 -24.12
N ARG A 264 8.00 37.89 -25.36
CA ARG A 264 9.06 37.53 -26.30
C ARG A 264 10.36 38.25 -25.92
N ASP A 265 11.49 37.60 -26.14
CA ASP A 265 12.83 38.19 -26.10
C ASP A 265 13.13 39.03 -27.35
N ASP A 266 14.34 39.60 -27.41
CA ASP A 266 14.79 40.43 -28.54
C ASP A 266 14.97 39.63 -29.85
N ALA A 267 15.00 38.30 -29.80
CA ALA A 267 14.97 37.40 -30.96
C ALA A 267 13.53 36.98 -31.36
N GLY A 268 12.51 37.45 -30.64
CA GLY A 268 11.11 37.11 -30.85
C GLY A 268 10.69 35.75 -30.29
N VAL A 269 11.56 35.02 -29.59
CA VAL A 269 11.29 33.72 -28.99
C VAL A 269 10.68 33.93 -27.59
N ARG A 270 9.90 32.98 -27.06
CA ARG A 270 9.46 33.00 -25.66
C ARG A 270 10.39 32.12 -24.83
N PRO A 271 10.97 32.60 -23.72
CA PRO A 271 11.75 31.75 -22.83
C PRO A 271 10.89 30.67 -22.17
N ALA A 272 11.47 29.51 -21.90
CA ALA A 272 10.83 28.46 -21.10
C ALA A 272 10.71 28.90 -19.63
N ILE A 273 9.68 28.42 -18.92
CA ILE A 273 9.43 28.73 -17.51
C ILE A 273 8.99 27.50 -16.72
N GLY A 274 9.30 27.50 -15.42
CA GLY A 274 8.79 26.51 -14.46
C GLY A 274 9.49 25.16 -14.51
N GLN A 275 10.79 25.14 -14.81
CA GLN A 275 11.61 23.92 -14.70
C GLN A 275 11.62 23.37 -13.26
N ARG A 276 11.83 22.05 -13.11
CA ARG A 276 11.92 21.34 -11.83
C ARG A 276 13.08 20.35 -11.83
N VAL A 277 14.27 20.85 -12.19
CA VAL A 277 15.49 20.05 -12.44
C VAL A 277 16.67 20.53 -11.58
N ARG A 278 16.98 21.82 -11.54
CA ARG A 278 18.18 22.37 -10.87
C ARG A 278 17.97 23.81 -10.40
N LEU A 279 18.99 24.41 -9.78
CA LEU A 279 19.01 25.86 -9.56
C LEU A 279 19.43 26.59 -10.84
N SER A 280 18.90 27.78 -11.06
CA SER A 280 19.36 28.70 -12.11
C SER A 280 20.58 29.51 -11.65
N GLN A 281 21.24 30.21 -12.57
CA GLN A 281 22.31 31.15 -12.22
C GLN A 281 21.77 32.35 -11.42
N GLY A 282 20.53 32.79 -11.65
CA GLY A 282 19.89 33.85 -10.86
C GLY A 282 19.57 33.39 -9.44
N ASP A 283 19.01 32.19 -9.25
CA ASP A 283 18.77 31.58 -7.92
C ASP A 283 20.06 31.58 -7.08
N ILE A 284 21.15 31.09 -7.68
CA ILE A 284 22.47 30.97 -7.05
C ILE A 284 23.04 32.36 -6.69
N THR A 285 22.96 33.32 -7.61
CA THR A 285 23.53 34.67 -7.42
C THR A 285 22.72 35.46 -6.39
N GLN A 286 21.40 35.34 -6.41
CA GLN A 286 20.50 35.96 -5.44
C GLN A 286 20.70 35.38 -4.03
N ALA A 287 20.85 34.06 -3.90
CA ALA A 287 21.18 33.42 -2.63
C ALA A 287 22.55 33.86 -2.09
N LYS A 288 23.55 33.96 -2.97
CA LYS A 288 24.89 34.46 -2.60
C LYS A 288 24.86 35.89 -2.06
N LYS A 289 24.02 36.76 -2.65
CA LYS A 289 23.80 38.12 -2.15
C LYS A 289 23.03 38.15 -0.84
N LEU A 290 21.98 37.33 -0.69
CA LEU A 290 21.12 37.29 0.50
C LEU A 290 21.91 36.91 1.76
N TYR A 291 22.75 35.89 1.64
CA TYR A 291 23.60 35.38 2.73
C TYR A 291 24.98 36.04 2.82
N ARG A 292 25.27 37.03 1.96
CA ARG A 292 26.54 37.77 1.89
C ARG A 292 27.76 36.83 1.79
N CYS A 293 27.71 35.92 0.83
CA CYS A 293 28.75 34.92 0.66
C CYS A 293 30.12 35.54 0.33
N PRO A 294 31.24 34.92 0.78
CA PRO A 294 32.59 35.35 0.43
C PRO A 294 32.81 35.42 -1.09
N ALA A 295 33.70 36.32 -1.51
CA ALA A 295 33.97 36.56 -2.93
C ALA A 295 34.71 35.39 -3.63
N CYS A 296 35.36 34.53 -2.86
CA CYS A 296 36.14 33.39 -3.34
C CYS A 296 36.09 32.20 -2.35
N GLY A 297 36.53 31.04 -2.82
CA GLY A 297 36.29 29.75 -2.16
C GLY A 297 34.91 29.17 -2.52
N GLY A 298 34.51 28.11 -1.83
CA GLY A 298 33.27 27.38 -2.09
C GLY A 298 33.12 26.11 -1.26
N SER A 299 32.00 25.41 -1.46
CA SER A 299 31.73 24.12 -0.83
C SER A 299 32.38 22.99 -1.64
N LEU A 300 33.21 22.18 -0.98
CA LEU A 300 33.91 21.03 -1.54
C LEU A 300 33.28 19.76 -0.96
N GLN A 301 32.60 18.97 -1.80
CA GLN A 301 31.78 17.82 -1.38
C GLN A 301 32.29 16.48 -1.93
N ASP A 302 33.21 16.50 -2.90
CA ASP A 302 33.82 15.28 -3.43
C ASP A 302 34.71 14.59 -2.38
N SER A 303 34.82 13.27 -2.45
CA SER A 303 35.60 12.45 -1.51
C SER A 303 37.12 12.68 -1.59
N VAL A 304 37.63 13.25 -2.68
CA VAL A 304 39.02 13.69 -2.85
C VAL A 304 38.99 14.97 -3.68
N GLY A 305 39.81 15.96 -3.33
CA GLY A 305 39.92 17.16 -4.15
C GLY A 305 41.15 18.00 -3.83
N ASN A 306 41.53 18.86 -4.77
CA ASN A 306 42.54 19.89 -4.59
C ASN A 306 41.90 21.29 -4.62
N PHE A 307 42.47 22.22 -3.86
CA PHE A 307 42.05 23.62 -3.88
C PHE A 307 43.24 24.54 -3.56
N SER A 308 43.19 25.76 -4.09
CA SER A 308 44.26 26.75 -3.95
C SER A 308 43.67 28.15 -3.83
N THR A 309 44.51 29.13 -3.49
CA THR A 309 44.15 30.55 -3.62
C THR A 309 43.76 30.89 -5.06
N PRO A 310 42.84 31.85 -5.28
CA PRO A 310 42.66 32.46 -6.60
C PRO A 310 44.01 32.90 -7.20
N ASP A 311 44.12 32.75 -8.52
CA ASP A 311 45.30 33.12 -9.32
C ASP A 311 46.61 32.43 -8.90
N PHE A 312 46.55 31.30 -8.18
CA PHE A 312 47.70 30.42 -7.94
C PHE A 312 48.23 29.84 -9.27
N PRO A 313 49.56 29.83 -9.54
CA PRO A 313 50.67 30.25 -8.68
C PRO A 313 51.16 31.70 -8.93
N SER A 314 50.45 32.48 -9.75
CA SER A 314 50.81 33.86 -10.13
C SER A 314 50.78 34.83 -8.94
N GLY A 315 49.91 34.58 -7.96
CA GLY A 315 49.94 35.18 -6.63
C GLY A 315 48.63 35.81 -6.17
N TYR A 316 48.41 35.86 -4.86
CA TYR A 316 47.15 36.33 -4.29
C TYR A 316 47.09 37.86 -4.14
N VAL A 317 45.88 38.41 -4.29
CA VAL A 317 45.61 39.84 -4.10
C VAL A 317 45.43 40.24 -2.63
N SER A 318 45.72 41.50 -2.31
CA SER A 318 45.50 42.10 -0.99
C SER A 318 44.01 42.27 -0.65
N PHE A 319 43.69 42.24 0.65
CA PHE A 319 42.33 42.37 1.20
C PHE A 319 41.33 41.30 0.72
N LEU A 320 41.85 40.14 0.31
CA LEU A 320 41.07 38.98 -0.11
C LEU A 320 40.55 38.22 1.12
N GLN A 321 39.32 37.72 1.03
CA GLN A 321 38.75 36.78 2.01
C GLN A 321 38.06 35.64 1.27
N CYS A 322 38.69 34.47 1.29
CA CYS A 322 38.16 33.24 0.70
C CYS A 322 37.77 32.25 1.80
N VAL A 323 36.67 31.53 1.62
CA VAL A 323 36.25 30.48 2.56
C VAL A 323 35.93 29.21 1.79
N TRP A 324 36.60 28.12 2.14
CA TRP A 324 36.26 26.78 1.69
C TRP A 324 35.56 26.02 2.80
N ARG A 325 34.61 25.17 2.41
CA ARG A 325 33.85 24.30 3.31
C ARG A 325 33.96 22.89 2.77
N ILE A 326 34.80 22.06 3.37
CA ILE A 326 34.88 20.66 3.01
C ILE A 326 33.76 19.94 3.76
N SER A 327 32.92 19.18 3.06
CA SER A 327 31.76 18.50 3.63
C SER A 327 31.55 17.15 2.95
N VAL A 328 32.22 16.14 3.51
CA VAL A 328 32.19 14.74 3.02
C VAL A 328 30.97 14.01 3.59
N THR A 329 30.87 12.68 3.46
CA THR A 329 29.69 11.95 3.96
C THR A 329 29.76 11.77 5.49
N PRO A 330 28.65 11.94 6.24
CA PRO A 330 28.63 11.78 7.69
C PRO A 330 29.16 10.42 8.16
N GLY A 331 30.16 10.44 9.05
CA GLY A 331 30.89 9.25 9.51
C GLY A 331 32.25 9.03 8.83
N GLU A 332 32.57 9.77 7.76
CA GLU A 332 33.93 9.93 7.25
C GLU A 332 34.68 11.04 8.01
N LYS A 333 36.02 10.99 8.01
CA LYS A 333 36.89 12.08 8.47
C LYS A 333 37.66 12.65 7.28
N ILE A 334 38.13 13.88 7.40
CA ILE A 334 38.87 14.58 6.35
C ILE A 334 40.34 14.67 6.76
N THR A 335 41.22 14.11 5.93
CA THR A 335 42.66 14.36 5.99
C THR A 335 42.99 15.48 5.02
N LEU A 336 43.56 16.58 5.51
CA LEU A 336 43.95 17.77 4.76
C LEU A 336 45.48 17.92 4.78
N ASN A 337 46.08 17.98 3.59
CA ASN A 337 47.53 18.09 3.40
C ASN A 337 47.87 19.30 2.50
N PHE A 338 48.92 20.04 2.85
CA PHE A 338 49.34 21.24 2.14
C PHE A 338 50.53 20.93 1.24
N THR A 339 50.36 21.06 -0.07
CA THR A 339 51.42 20.78 -1.06
C THR A 339 52.36 21.97 -1.24
N THR A 340 51.83 23.19 -1.14
CA THR A 340 52.61 24.44 -1.19
C THR A 340 51.96 25.51 -0.32
N MET A 341 52.76 26.34 0.37
CA MET A 341 52.30 27.54 1.06
C MET A 341 53.38 28.62 1.00
N ASP A 342 52.97 29.85 0.67
CA ASP A 342 53.80 31.04 0.53
C ASP A 342 52.94 32.28 0.87
N LEU A 343 52.76 32.53 2.16
CA LEU A 343 51.91 33.61 2.72
C LEU A 343 52.75 34.60 3.54
N PHE A 344 52.31 35.86 3.66
CA PHE A 344 53.07 36.89 4.39
C PHE A 344 53.33 36.51 5.86
N LYS A 345 54.60 36.24 6.19
CA LYS A 345 55.02 35.79 7.52
C LYS A 345 54.93 36.93 8.54
N SER A 346 53.97 36.84 9.45
CA SER A 346 53.77 37.82 10.52
C SER A 346 53.68 37.17 11.91
N ARG A 347 54.01 37.92 12.97
CA ARG A 347 53.90 37.43 14.36
C ARG A 347 52.45 37.04 14.66
N LEU A 348 52.24 35.80 15.11
CA LEU A 348 50.91 35.20 15.33
C LEU A 348 49.98 35.21 14.08
N CYS A 349 50.54 35.34 12.87
CA CYS A 349 49.78 35.36 11.61
C CYS A 349 48.63 36.39 11.61
N TRP A 350 48.93 37.64 11.99
CA TRP A 350 47.94 38.71 12.13
C TRP A 350 47.44 39.30 10.80
N TYR A 351 48.32 39.46 9.81
CA TYR A 351 47.97 40.09 8.53
C TYR A 351 47.37 39.08 7.56
N ASP A 352 48.23 38.22 6.99
CA ASP A 352 47.82 37.18 6.06
C ASP A 352 47.86 35.84 6.79
N TYR A 353 46.78 35.07 6.69
CA TYR A 353 46.65 33.79 7.37
C TYR A 353 45.73 32.83 6.65
N LEU A 354 46.00 31.55 6.84
CA LEU A 354 45.06 30.46 6.62
C LEU A 354 44.61 29.90 7.97
N GLU A 355 43.31 29.81 8.21
CA GLU A 355 42.71 29.31 9.45
C GLU A 355 41.88 28.06 9.16
N VAL A 356 42.15 26.97 9.86
CA VAL A 356 41.47 25.67 9.68
C VAL A 356 40.70 25.32 10.97
N ARG A 357 39.40 25.04 10.83
CA ARG A 357 38.48 24.74 11.95
C ARG A 357 37.73 23.43 11.74
N ASP A 358 37.51 22.73 12.84
CA ASP A 358 36.92 21.39 12.91
C ASP A 358 35.38 21.47 12.99
N GLY A 359 34.72 21.51 11.83
CA GLY A 359 33.27 21.64 11.72
C GLY A 359 32.82 22.60 10.62
N TYR A 360 31.56 23.04 10.68
CA TYR A 360 30.86 23.66 9.54
C TYR A 360 30.91 25.20 9.46
N TRP A 361 31.45 25.90 10.48
CA TRP A 361 31.37 27.37 10.58
C TRP A 361 32.49 28.01 11.41
N LYS A 362 32.62 29.35 11.28
CA LYS A 362 33.62 30.20 11.93
C LYS A 362 33.71 30.17 13.47
N LYS A 363 32.76 29.53 14.18
CA LYS A 363 32.83 29.32 15.64
C LYS A 363 33.33 27.93 16.04
N ALA A 364 33.52 27.03 15.08
CA ALA A 364 34.04 25.68 15.33
C ALA A 364 35.45 25.70 15.96
N PRO A 365 35.86 24.63 16.67
CA PRO A 365 37.20 24.50 17.24
C PRO A 365 38.31 24.81 16.24
N LEU A 366 39.35 25.51 16.68
CA LEU A 366 40.49 25.89 15.86
C LEU A 366 41.53 24.75 15.86
N LEU A 367 41.78 24.15 14.70
CA LEU A 367 42.85 23.16 14.52
C LEU A 367 44.20 23.84 14.30
N GLY A 368 44.21 24.96 13.58
CA GLY A 368 45.43 25.77 13.45
C GLY A 368 45.25 27.02 12.60
N ARG A 369 46.23 27.92 12.72
CA ARG A 369 46.33 29.17 11.96
C ARG A 369 47.76 29.32 11.45
N PHE A 370 47.92 29.46 10.15
CA PHE A 370 49.18 29.28 9.43
C PHE A 370 49.52 30.48 8.56
N CYS A 371 50.82 30.79 8.43
CA CYS A 371 51.36 31.84 7.57
C CYS A 371 52.86 31.61 7.35
N GLY A 372 53.48 32.36 6.43
CA GLY A 372 54.84 32.08 5.98
C GLY A 372 54.89 30.93 4.97
N ASN A 373 56.01 30.21 4.97
CA ASN A 373 56.35 29.17 4.00
C ASN A 373 56.63 27.79 4.63
N LYS A 374 56.44 27.62 5.95
CA LYS A 374 56.53 26.30 6.59
C LYS A 374 55.18 25.58 6.43
N LEU A 375 55.14 24.51 5.66
CA LEU A 375 53.99 23.60 5.59
C LEU A 375 53.66 23.06 7.01
N PRO A 376 52.37 23.03 7.41
CA PRO A 376 51.96 22.31 8.61
C PRO A 376 51.90 20.80 8.37
N ASP A 377 51.89 20.04 9.45
CA ASP A 377 51.65 18.59 9.42
C ASP A 377 50.21 18.28 8.96
N ALA A 378 49.96 17.07 8.46
CA ALA A 378 48.65 16.69 7.92
C ALA A 378 47.54 16.78 8.99
N ILE A 379 46.50 17.54 8.68
CA ILE A 379 45.40 17.85 9.61
C ILE A 379 44.28 16.82 9.41
N ILE A 380 43.87 16.13 10.48
CA ILE A 380 42.75 15.18 10.45
C ILE A 380 41.60 15.78 11.27
N SER A 381 40.40 15.85 10.70
CA SER A 381 39.19 16.31 11.38
C SER A 381 38.62 15.28 12.37
N THR A 382 37.82 15.72 13.35
CA THR A 382 37.09 14.77 14.22
C THR A 382 35.82 14.22 13.56
N ASP A 383 35.24 14.97 12.60
CA ASP A 383 34.00 14.65 11.88
C ASP A 383 34.10 15.06 10.39
N SER A 384 33.07 14.73 9.63
CA SER A 384 32.84 14.90 8.19
C SER A 384 32.87 16.33 7.61
N ARG A 385 33.22 17.37 8.39
CA ARG A 385 33.24 18.77 7.92
C ARG A 385 34.44 19.57 8.42
N LEU A 386 35.07 20.34 7.52
CA LEU A 386 36.10 21.34 7.83
C LEU A 386 35.71 22.71 7.28
N TRP A 387 35.99 23.76 8.05
CA TRP A 387 35.82 25.17 7.65
C TRP A 387 37.19 25.84 7.56
N ILE A 388 37.49 26.41 6.40
CA ILE A 388 38.82 26.94 6.08
C ILE A 388 38.68 28.37 5.57
N GLU A 389 39.27 29.34 6.27
CA GLU A 389 39.34 30.75 5.84
C GLU A 389 40.76 31.13 5.45
N PHE A 390 40.95 31.61 4.22
CA PHE A 390 42.12 32.40 3.86
C PHE A 390 41.76 33.88 3.89
N ARG A 391 42.63 34.67 4.51
CA ARG A 391 42.50 36.12 4.51
C ARG A 391 43.86 36.77 4.26
N SER A 392 43.89 37.74 3.35
CA SER A 392 45.00 38.68 3.22
C SER A 392 44.62 40.05 3.80
N GLY A 393 45.58 40.69 4.46
CA GLY A 393 45.49 42.04 5.01
C GLY A 393 46.78 42.85 4.79
N SER A 394 47.79 42.27 4.15
CA SER A 394 49.03 42.92 3.73
C SER A 394 48.94 43.44 2.29
N ASN A 395 49.77 44.43 1.96
CA ASN A 395 49.99 44.91 0.59
C ASN A 395 51.06 44.06 -0.15
N TRP A 396 51.28 42.80 0.25
CA TRP A 396 52.27 41.89 -0.33
C TRP A 396 51.57 40.78 -1.12
N ALA A 397 52.16 40.42 -2.27
CA ALA A 397 51.69 39.33 -3.12
C ALA A 397 52.67 38.14 -3.00
N GLY A 398 52.22 37.09 -2.33
CA GLY A 398 52.87 35.78 -2.32
C GLY A 398 52.20 34.83 -3.31
N LYS A 399 52.81 33.66 -3.56
CA LYS A 399 52.21 32.65 -4.47
C LYS A 399 50.91 32.06 -3.93
N GLY A 400 50.66 32.17 -2.62
CA GLY A 400 49.43 31.70 -1.98
C GLY A 400 49.58 30.32 -1.37
N PHE A 401 48.56 29.47 -1.49
CA PHE A 401 48.67 28.08 -1.06
C PHE A 401 47.95 27.13 -2.01
N SER A 402 48.33 25.86 -1.94
CA SER A 402 47.65 24.74 -2.58
C SER A 402 47.57 23.59 -1.58
N ALA A 403 46.41 22.94 -1.52
CA ALA A 403 46.09 21.87 -0.60
C ALA A 403 45.32 20.76 -1.31
N VAL A 404 45.49 19.54 -0.80
CA VAL A 404 44.74 18.34 -1.19
C VAL A 404 44.04 17.80 0.04
N TYR A 405 42.79 17.38 -0.11
CA TYR A 405 42.05 16.71 0.95
C TYR A 405 41.51 15.36 0.48
N GLU A 406 41.40 14.41 1.40
CA GLU A 406 40.80 13.09 1.19
C GLU A 406 39.83 12.74 2.33
N ALA A 407 38.68 12.19 1.97
CA ALA A 407 37.73 11.54 2.86
C ALA A 407 38.22 10.12 3.19
N ILE A 408 38.44 9.86 4.48
CA ILE A 408 38.75 8.54 5.01
C ILE A 408 37.52 8.00 5.77
N CYS A 409 37.02 6.87 5.32
CA CYS A 409 35.90 6.16 5.95
C CYS A 409 36.39 5.17 7.02
N GLY A 410 35.56 4.88 8.01
CA GLY A 410 35.87 3.90 9.06
C GLY A 410 36.53 4.47 10.32
N GLY A 411 37.13 3.58 11.10
CA GLY A 411 37.77 3.84 12.38
C GLY A 411 36.92 3.45 13.60
N ASP A 412 37.49 3.70 14.78
CA ASP A 412 36.87 3.39 16.07
C ASP A 412 35.80 4.43 16.47
N ILE A 413 34.62 3.92 16.85
CA ILE A 413 33.43 4.68 17.22
C ILE A 413 33.08 4.34 18.68
N ASN A 414 33.41 5.26 19.59
CA ASN A 414 33.12 5.12 21.02
C ASN A 414 31.95 6.05 21.41
N LYS A 415 30.73 5.67 21.02
CA LYS A 415 29.48 6.43 21.26
C LYS A 415 28.31 5.47 21.49
N ASP A 416 27.40 5.84 22.39
CA ASP A 416 26.19 5.05 22.67
C ASP A 416 25.15 5.09 21.54
N THR A 417 25.20 6.08 20.64
CA THR A 417 24.30 6.22 19.48
C THR A 417 24.97 6.94 18.32
N GLY A 418 24.50 6.69 17.09
CA GLY A 418 24.86 7.45 15.91
C GLY A 418 24.39 6.81 14.61
N GLN A 419 25.00 7.23 13.49
CA GLN A 419 24.74 6.71 12.16
C GLN A 419 26.07 6.37 11.45
N ILE A 420 26.05 5.30 10.66
CA ILE A 420 27.10 4.89 9.72
C ILE A 420 26.50 4.96 8.32
N GLN A 421 27.25 5.47 7.36
CA GLN A 421 26.87 5.56 5.94
C GLN A 421 28.01 5.00 5.07
N SER A 422 27.69 4.45 3.91
CA SER A 422 28.68 4.16 2.87
C SER A 422 29.33 5.46 2.38
N PRO A 423 30.58 5.42 1.88
CA PRO A 423 31.23 6.58 1.27
C PRO A 423 30.34 7.27 0.23
N ASN A 424 30.42 8.60 0.16
CA ASN A 424 29.67 9.45 -0.76
C ASN A 424 28.12 9.46 -0.61
N TYR A 425 27.49 8.62 0.22
CA TYR A 425 26.03 8.62 0.46
C TYR A 425 25.50 10.05 0.73
N PRO A 426 24.33 10.47 0.18
CA PRO A 426 23.34 9.69 -0.58
C PRO A 426 23.65 9.49 -2.08
N ASP A 427 24.77 10.01 -2.57
CA ASP A 427 25.20 9.87 -3.96
C ASP A 427 26.06 8.60 -4.11
N ASP A 428 26.19 8.04 -5.32
CA ASP A 428 26.80 6.71 -5.52
C ASP A 428 28.20 6.57 -4.91
N TYR A 429 28.47 5.46 -4.22
CA TYR A 429 29.79 5.22 -3.62
C TYR A 429 30.89 5.10 -4.68
N ARG A 430 32.15 5.29 -4.27
CA ARG A 430 33.30 5.16 -5.19
C ARG A 430 33.71 3.69 -5.33
N PRO A 431 34.21 3.27 -6.51
CA PRO A 431 34.77 1.94 -6.69
C PRO A 431 36.07 1.79 -5.90
N SER A 432 36.43 0.54 -5.58
CA SER A 432 37.69 0.15 -4.93
C SER A 432 37.92 0.85 -3.59
N LYS A 433 36.86 1.05 -2.80
CA LYS A 433 36.93 1.56 -1.42
C LYS A 433 36.73 0.44 -0.41
N GLU A 434 37.52 0.47 0.65
CA GLU A 434 37.39 -0.39 1.83
C GLU A 434 37.22 0.48 3.06
N CYS A 435 36.20 0.21 3.86
CA CYS A 435 35.83 0.98 5.04
C CYS A 435 35.55 0.03 6.21
N VAL A 436 36.28 0.18 7.32
CA VAL A 436 36.12 -0.68 8.50
C VAL A 436 35.74 0.17 9.72
N TRP A 437 34.56 -0.05 10.27
CA TRP A 437 34.07 0.62 11.48
C TRP A 437 34.09 -0.33 12.67
N LYS A 438 34.55 0.16 13.82
CA LYS A 438 34.53 -0.56 15.10
C LYS A 438 33.63 0.19 16.08
N VAL A 439 32.38 -0.26 16.20
CA VAL A 439 31.41 0.34 17.12
C VAL A 439 31.63 -0.25 18.52
N THR A 440 31.74 0.63 19.50
CA THR A 440 31.83 0.30 20.93
C THR A 440 30.83 1.16 21.70
N VAL A 441 29.87 0.52 22.34
CA VAL A 441 28.92 1.17 23.26
C VAL A 441 29.34 0.96 24.72
N THR A 442 28.67 1.64 25.65
CA THR A 442 28.86 1.43 27.10
C THR A 442 28.84 -0.05 27.49
N ALA A 443 29.79 -0.50 28.31
CA ALA A 443 29.89 -1.88 28.77
C ALA A 443 28.62 -2.34 29.51
N GLY A 444 28.21 -3.59 29.30
CA GLY A 444 26.95 -4.14 29.82
C GLY A 444 25.72 -3.88 28.93
N PHE A 445 25.89 -3.20 27.79
CA PHE A 445 24.88 -3.05 26.74
C PHE A 445 25.32 -3.81 25.47
N HIS A 446 24.36 -4.06 24.58
CA HIS A 446 24.58 -4.60 23.24
C HIS A 446 24.59 -3.47 22.20
N VAL A 447 25.01 -3.75 20.98
CA VAL A 447 24.85 -2.86 19.83
C VAL A 447 23.63 -3.31 19.03
N GLY A 448 22.62 -2.44 18.94
CA GLY A 448 21.55 -2.55 17.95
C GLY A 448 21.93 -1.77 16.69
N LEU A 449 21.66 -2.33 15.51
CA LEU A 449 21.91 -1.73 14.20
C LEU A 449 20.66 -1.84 13.32
N THR A 450 20.13 -0.70 12.86
CA THR A 450 18.94 -0.63 12.00
C THR A 450 19.22 0.12 10.70
N PHE A 451 18.91 -0.52 9.57
CA PHE A 451 19.09 0.10 8.25
C PHE A 451 17.95 1.07 7.91
N GLN A 452 18.30 2.28 7.45
CA GLN A 452 17.36 3.26 6.87
C GLN A 452 17.26 3.10 5.35
N ALA A 453 18.38 2.83 4.69
CA ALA A 453 18.51 2.63 3.24
C ALA A 453 19.61 1.59 2.98
N PHE A 454 19.47 0.80 1.91
CA PHE A 454 20.42 -0.23 1.52
C PHE A 454 20.30 -0.54 0.01
N GLU A 455 21.24 -0.04 -0.78
CA GLU A 455 21.36 -0.26 -2.22
C GLU A 455 22.85 -0.47 -2.56
N ILE A 456 23.29 -1.72 -2.55
CA ILE A 456 24.63 -2.16 -2.96
C ILE A 456 24.49 -2.95 -4.27
N GLU A 457 25.57 -3.16 -5.04
CA GLU A 457 25.54 -4.08 -6.18
C GLU A 457 24.97 -5.46 -5.78
N ARG A 458 24.16 -6.08 -6.65
CA ARG A 458 23.56 -7.39 -6.41
C ARG A 458 24.41 -8.49 -7.03
N HIS A 459 24.90 -9.41 -6.19
CA HIS A 459 25.49 -10.69 -6.62
C HIS A 459 24.98 -11.81 -5.71
N ASP A 460 24.68 -13.00 -6.24
CA ASP A 460 24.03 -14.08 -5.48
C ASP A 460 24.85 -14.64 -4.30
N SER A 461 26.16 -14.36 -4.29
CA SER A 461 27.08 -14.63 -3.18
C SER A 461 27.76 -13.38 -2.59
N CYS A 462 27.27 -12.18 -2.95
CA CYS A 462 27.83 -10.88 -2.56
C CYS A 462 29.35 -10.76 -2.81
N ALA A 463 29.82 -11.25 -3.96
CA ALA A 463 31.25 -11.42 -4.23
C ALA A 463 31.98 -10.11 -4.61
N TYR A 464 31.27 -9.21 -5.28
CA TYR A 464 31.74 -7.89 -5.73
C TYR A 464 31.63 -6.87 -4.58
N ASP A 465 30.65 -5.97 -4.61
CA ASP A 465 30.37 -5.04 -3.51
C ASP A 465 29.60 -5.72 -2.36
N PHE A 466 29.95 -5.40 -1.10
CA PHE A 466 29.25 -5.95 0.08
C PHE A 466 29.46 -5.14 1.36
N LEU A 467 28.53 -5.32 2.30
CA LEU A 467 28.67 -4.98 3.71
C LEU A 467 28.78 -6.26 4.55
N GLU A 468 29.92 -6.49 5.17
CA GLU A 468 30.23 -7.59 6.09
C GLU A 468 30.07 -7.12 7.54
N ILE A 469 29.37 -7.89 8.39
CA ILE A 469 29.08 -7.51 9.78
C ILE A 469 29.42 -8.68 10.72
N ARG A 470 30.18 -8.38 11.79
CA ARG A 470 30.71 -9.36 12.74
C ARG A 470 30.49 -8.94 14.20
N ASP A 471 30.18 -9.91 15.05
CA ASP A 471 29.88 -9.72 16.47
C ASP A 471 31.18 -9.68 17.30
N GLY A 472 31.74 -8.49 17.47
CA GLY A 472 32.99 -8.30 18.21
C GLY A 472 33.80 -7.11 17.72
N THR A 473 35.13 -7.21 17.83
CA THR A 473 36.08 -6.10 17.67
C THR A 473 36.97 -6.19 16.42
N GLY A 474 36.92 -7.29 15.67
CA GLY A 474 37.87 -7.56 14.58
C GLY A 474 37.35 -8.51 13.48
N PRO A 475 38.17 -8.75 12.45
CA PRO A 475 37.80 -9.59 11.30
C PRO A 475 37.63 -11.07 11.68
N ASP A 476 38.30 -11.54 12.74
CA ASP A 476 38.19 -12.93 13.22
C ASP A 476 36.95 -13.17 14.09
N SER A 477 36.18 -12.12 14.41
CA SER A 477 34.94 -12.22 15.19
C SER A 477 33.83 -12.96 14.42
N PRO A 478 32.87 -13.63 15.10
CA PRO A 478 31.78 -14.38 14.46
C PRO A 478 31.02 -13.55 13.42
N LEU A 479 30.81 -14.13 12.24
CA LEU A 479 30.08 -13.49 11.15
C LEU A 479 28.57 -13.50 11.44
N ILE A 480 27.96 -12.31 11.48
CA ILE A 480 26.50 -12.16 11.53
C ILE A 480 25.94 -12.29 10.10
N GLY A 481 26.58 -11.64 9.13
CA GLY A 481 26.19 -11.76 7.71
C GLY A 481 27.07 -10.94 6.77
N ARG A 482 26.89 -11.21 5.47
CA ARG A 482 27.46 -10.46 4.35
C ARG A 482 26.30 -10.08 3.43
N PHE A 483 26.08 -8.78 3.24
CA PHE A 483 24.88 -8.23 2.63
C PHE A 483 25.22 -7.44 1.37
N CYS A 484 24.37 -7.53 0.34
CA CYS A 484 24.51 -6.83 -0.93
C CYS A 484 23.14 -6.74 -1.63
N GLY A 485 23.06 -6.04 -2.77
CA GLY A 485 21.80 -5.83 -3.48
C GLY A 485 20.89 -4.76 -2.85
N TYR A 486 19.59 -4.87 -3.13
CA TYR A 486 18.57 -3.83 -2.87
C TYR A 486 17.58 -4.19 -1.74
N GLU A 487 17.69 -5.38 -1.16
CA GLU A 487 16.82 -5.80 -0.05
C GLU A 487 17.44 -5.31 1.27
N LYS A 488 16.66 -4.56 2.06
CA LYS A 488 17.10 -4.04 3.35
C LYS A 488 17.38 -5.22 4.30
N PRO A 489 18.60 -5.35 4.87
CA PRO A 489 18.85 -6.34 5.90
C PRO A 489 17.91 -6.14 7.11
N ASP A 490 17.54 -7.25 7.74
CA ASP A 490 16.88 -7.23 9.04
C ASP A 490 17.70 -6.46 10.09
N ASP A 491 17.03 -6.05 11.16
CA ASP A 491 17.63 -5.24 12.21
C ASP A 491 18.50 -6.12 13.15
N ILE A 492 19.78 -5.78 13.29
CA ILE A 492 20.83 -6.63 13.87
C ILE A 492 21.09 -6.29 15.34
N LYS A 493 21.32 -7.33 16.16
CA LYS A 493 21.77 -7.24 17.57
C LYS A 493 23.07 -8.01 17.77
N SER A 494 24.08 -7.40 18.39
CA SER A 494 25.30 -8.09 18.82
C SER A 494 25.11 -8.82 20.17
N SER A 495 25.88 -9.87 20.42
CA SER A 495 25.98 -10.50 21.75
C SER A 495 26.89 -9.71 22.71
N SER A 496 27.81 -8.90 22.19
CA SER A 496 28.73 -8.07 22.98
C SER A 496 28.43 -6.56 22.87
N ASN A 497 29.14 -5.73 23.66
CA ASN A 497 29.11 -4.26 23.55
C ASN A 497 29.93 -3.72 22.36
N HIS A 498 30.38 -4.61 21.45
CA HIS A 498 31.18 -4.29 20.27
C HIS A 498 30.51 -4.85 19.00
N LEU A 499 30.64 -4.11 17.90
CA LEU A 499 30.20 -4.56 16.57
C LEU A 499 31.21 -4.09 15.52
N TRP A 500 31.65 -5.00 14.66
CA TRP A 500 32.62 -4.74 13.60
C TRP A 500 31.92 -4.78 12.25
N LEU A 501 32.09 -3.73 11.44
CA LEU A 501 31.49 -3.61 10.12
C LEU A 501 32.57 -3.33 9.09
N ARG A 502 32.47 -3.96 7.92
CA ARG A 502 33.38 -3.75 6.78
C ARG A 502 32.59 -3.62 5.49
N PHE A 503 32.62 -2.44 4.89
CA PHE A 503 32.16 -2.22 3.53
C PHE A 503 33.34 -2.34 2.57
N MET A 504 33.13 -3.00 1.44
CA MET A 504 34.12 -3.14 0.38
C MET A 504 33.43 -2.99 -0.97
N SER A 505 34.05 -2.23 -1.89
CA SER A 505 33.63 -2.09 -3.28
C SER A 505 34.69 -2.54 -4.30
N ASP A 506 34.19 -3.01 -5.44
CA ASP A 506 34.86 -3.53 -6.63
C ASP A 506 35.32 -2.39 -7.58
N GLY A 507 35.93 -2.70 -8.74
CA GLY A 507 36.33 -1.70 -9.73
C GLY A 507 35.18 -1.04 -10.52
N SER A 508 33.92 -1.43 -10.29
CA SER A 508 32.79 -1.14 -11.18
C SER A 508 31.45 -0.93 -10.45
N ILE A 509 30.33 -0.98 -11.20
CA ILE A 509 28.89 -0.96 -10.84
C ILE A 509 28.53 -0.41 -9.45
N ASN A 510 28.73 0.91 -9.25
CA ASN A 510 28.39 1.56 -7.99
C ASN A 510 26.89 1.88 -7.85
N LYS A 511 26.46 2.15 -6.60
CA LYS A 511 25.09 2.45 -6.18
C LYS A 511 25.08 3.47 -5.04
N ALA A 512 23.91 3.98 -4.65
CA ALA A 512 23.76 4.94 -3.55
C ALA A 512 24.33 4.43 -2.21
N GLY A 513 24.38 3.11 -2.02
CA GLY A 513 24.96 2.47 -0.83
C GLY A 513 23.96 2.37 0.32
N PHE A 514 24.44 2.53 1.55
CA PHE A 514 23.63 2.29 2.74
C PHE A 514 23.74 3.40 3.78
N ALA A 515 22.69 3.51 4.60
CA ALA A 515 22.67 4.31 5.82
C ALA A 515 22.06 3.48 6.95
N ALA A 516 22.81 3.27 8.03
CA ALA A 516 22.43 2.46 9.17
C ALA A 516 22.60 3.23 10.48
N ASN A 517 21.59 3.21 11.35
CA ASN A 517 21.69 3.74 12.70
C ASN A 517 22.24 2.67 13.63
N TYR A 518 23.16 3.04 14.53
CA TYR A 518 23.54 2.19 15.65
C TYR A 518 23.14 2.86 16.98
N PHE A 519 22.82 2.03 17.96
CA PHE A 519 22.48 2.47 19.31
C PHE A 519 22.78 1.39 20.34
N LYS A 520 22.97 1.78 21.60
CA LYS A 520 23.01 0.83 22.71
C LYS A 520 21.63 0.16 22.87
N GLU A 521 21.67 -1.15 22.85
CA GLU A 521 20.55 -2.07 23.00
C GLU A 521 20.65 -2.73 24.37
N VAL A 522 19.51 -2.94 25.03
CA VAL A 522 19.41 -3.67 26.29
C VAL A 522 18.15 -4.51 26.25
N ASP A 523 18.17 -5.68 26.85
CA ASP A 523 16.93 -6.41 27.09
C ASP A 523 16.24 -5.80 28.32
N GLU A 524 15.15 -5.07 28.11
CA GLU A 524 14.35 -4.51 29.19
C GLU A 524 13.43 -5.53 29.85
N CYS A 525 13.14 -6.63 29.16
CA CYS A 525 12.34 -7.73 29.68
C CYS A 525 13.14 -8.66 30.60
N SER A 526 14.46 -8.79 30.40
CA SER A 526 15.36 -9.54 31.28
C SER A 526 15.67 -8.83 32.62
N ARG A 527 15.03 -7.69 32.89
CA ARG A 527 15.17 -6.97 34.16
C ARG A 527 14.27 -7.58 35.25
N PRO A 528 14.63 -7.44 36.55
CA PRO A 528 13.82 -8.01 37.65
C PRO A 528 12.37 -7.50 37.73
N ASP A 529 12.06 -6.38 37.09
CA ASP A 529 10.72 -5.80 37.01
C ASP A 529 9.93 -6.20 35.74
N ASN A 530 10.47 -7.06 34.87
CA ASN A 530 9.83 -7.46 33.59
C ASN A 530 9.49 -6.24 32.71
N GLY A 531 10.39 -5.24 32.67
CA GLY A 531 10.14 -3.93 32.05
C GLY A 531 9.00 -3.13 32.71
N GLY A 532 8.52 -3.52 33.89
CA GLY A 532 7.29 -3.04 34.50
C GLY A 532 6.01 -3.49 33.79
N CYS A 533 6.06 -4.56 32.98
CA CYS A 533 4.90 -5.15 32.33
C CYS A 533 4.14 -6.09 33.28
N ARG A 534 2.82 -5.93 33.40
CA ARG A 534 1.99 -6.72 34.33
C ARG A 534 1.93 -8.21 34.01
N GLN A 535 1.97 -8.56 32.73
CA GLN A 535 1.91 -9.94 32.22
C GLN A 535 3.16 -10.24 31.39
N ARG A 536 3.10 -10.08 30.07
CA ARG A 536 4.19 -10.44 29.16
C ARG A 536 4.97 -9.21 28.71
N CYS A 537 6.29 -9.19 28.92
CA CYS A 537 7.17 -8.26 28.24
C CYS A 537 7.62 -8.85 26.90
N VAL A 538 7.74 -8.01 25.87
CA VAL A 538 8.28 -8.39 24.55
C VAL A 538 9.36 -7.39 24.18
N ASN A 539 10.62 -7.83 24.19
CA ASN A 539 11.75 -6.99 23.80
C ASN A 539 11.71 -6.76 22.28
N THR A 540 12.15 -5.59 21.86
CA THR A 540 12.28 -5.17 20.46
C THR A 540 13.60 -4.40 20.31
N LEU A 541 14.11 -4.20 19.10
CA LEU A 541 15.41 -3.52 18.99
C LEU A 541 15.26 -2.02 19.32
N GLY A 542 15.91 -1.58 20.39
CA GLY A 542 15.88 -0.22 20.91
C GLY A 542 14.68 0.11 21.82
N SER A 543 13.85 -0.87 22.21
CA SER A 543 12.73 -0.67 23.13
C SER A 543 12.06 -1.98 23.56
N TYR A 544 11.07 -1.91 24.44
CA TYR A 544 10.19 -3.03 24.77
C TYR A 544 8.72 -2.63 24.65
N LYS A 545 7.84 -3.62 24.47
CA LYS A 545 6.40 -3.45 24.56
C LYS A 545 5.80 -4.47 25.51
N CYS A 546 4.92 -4.01 26.38
CA CYS A 546 4.10 -4.90 27.17
C CYS A 546 3.00 -5.51 26.29
N ALA A 547 2.71 -6.78 26.52
CA ALA A 547 1.63 -7.53 25.92
C ALA A 547 0.85 -8.25 27.02
N CYS A 548 -0.44 -8.42 26.79
CA CYS A 548 -1.33 -9.09 27.73
C CYS A 548 -1.60 -10.54 27.29
N ASP A 549 -2.04 -11.35 28.25
CA ASP A 549 -2.45 -12.74 28.01
C ASP A 549 -3.84 -12.78 27.35
N PRO A 550 -4.23 -13.88 26.65
CA PRO A 550 -5.53 -13.97 25.98
C PRO A 550 -6.70 -13.73 26.92
N GLY A 551 -7.59 -12.80 26.57
CA GLY A 551 -8.67 -12.32 27.44
C GLY A 551 -8.35 -11.06 28.24
N TYR A 552 -7.19 -10.44 28.01
CA TYR A 552 -6.83 -9.13 28.58
C TYR A 552 -6.38 -8.16 27.47
N GLU A 553 -6.76 -6.88 27.60
CA GLU A 553 -6.31 -5.79 26.73
C GLU A 553 -5.32 -4.88 27.46
N LEU A 554 -4.40 -4.27 26.71
CA LEU A 554 -3.36 -3.40 27.28
C LEU A 554 -3.99 -2.05 27.66
N ALA A 555 -3.87 -1.69 28.93
CA ALA A 555 -4.44 -0.49 29.51
C ALA A 555 -3.82 0.80 28.91
N PRO A 556 -4.44 1.98 29.09
CA PRO A 556 -3.92 3.25 28.59
C PRO A 556 -2.50 3.63 29.08
N ASP A 557 -2.04 3.04 30.19
CA ASP A 557 -0.67 3.19 30.71
C ASP A 557 0.40 2.42 29.91
N LYS A 558 -0.02 1.57 28.97
CA LYS A 558 0.79 0.65 28.15
C LYS A 558 1.62 -0.38 28.95
N LYS A 559 1.23 -0.67 30.20
CA LYS A 559 1.93 -1.59 31.12
C LYS A 559 1.00 -2.54 31.88
N SER A 560 -0.15 -2.04 32.30
CA SER A 560 -1.20 -2.81 32.93
C SER A 560 -2.05 -3.54 31.89
N CYS A 561 -2.67 -4.63 32.33
CA CYS A 561 -3.59 -5.43 31.53
C CYS A 561 -4.96 -5.45 32.21
N GLU A 562 -6.00 -5.07 31.48
CA GLU A 562 -7.40 -4.99 31.92
C GLU A 562 -8.19 -6.16 31.31
N ALA A 563 -9.22 -6.65 32.01
CA ALA A 563 -9.99 -7.82 31.57
C ALA A 563 -10.87 -7.46 30.36
N ALA A 564 -10.71 -8.21 29.27
CA ALA A 564 -11.24 -7.87 27.96
C ALA A 564 -11.96 -9.04 27.30
N CYS A 565 -12.35 -8.84 26.04
CA CYS A 565 -12.79 -9.90 25.15
C CYS A 565 -11.63 -10.83 24.77
N GLY A 566 -11.86 -12.14 24.78
CA GLY A 566 -10.82 -13.13 24.47
C GLY A 566 -10.87 -14.34 25.41
N GLY A 567 -9.76 -15.07 25.48
CA GLY A 567 -9.53 -16.10 26.48
C GLY A 567 -8.77 -17.32 25.96
N PHE A 568 -8.34 -18.17 26.88
CA PHE A 568 -7.76 -19.48 26.56
C PHE A 568 -8.86 -20.55 26.64
N LEU A 569 -9.06 -21.31 25.56
CA LEU A 569 -10.19 -22.23 25.38
C LEU A 569 -9.68 -23.66 25.19
N THR A 570 -9.87 -24.51 26.22
CA THR A 570 -9.43 -25.91 26.25
C THR A 570 -10.56 -26.92 26.10
N LYS A 571 -11.79 -26.46 25.83
CA LYS A 571 -12.93 -27.33 25.54
C LYS A 571 -12.77 -27.92 24.14
N LEU A 572 -13.20 -29.17 23.95
CA LEU A 572 -13.22 -29.79 22.62
C LEU A 572 -14.22 -29.09 21.68
N ASN A 573 -15.29 -28.49 22.20
CA ASN A 573 -16.20 -27.66 21.41
C ASN A 573 -16.63 -26.39 22.18
N GLY A 574 -17.12 -25.40 21.44
CA GLY A 574 -17.64 -24.15 21.99
C GLY A 574 -17.95 -23.11 20.93
N SER A 575 -18.15 -21.87 21.38
CA SER A 575 -18.37 -20.73 20.50
C SER A 575 -17.51 -19.53 20.89
N VAL A 576 -17.23 -18.70 19.89
CA VAL A 576 -16.51 -17.43 19.98
C VAL A 576 -17.42 -16.35 19.38
N THR A 577 -17.55 -15.21 20.06
CA THR A 577 -18.42 -14.10 19.63
C THR A 577 -17.69 -12.78 19.73
N SER A 578 -18.02 -11.84 18.84
CA SER A 578 -17.62 -10.44 18.98
C SER A 578 -18.10 -9.85 20.32
N PRO A 579 -17.42 -8.81 20.86
CA PRO A 579 -17.84 -8.19 22.11
C PRO A 579 -19.21 -7.52 21.92
N GLY A 580 -20.08 -7.61 22.92
CA GLY A 580 -21.43 -7.03 22.86
C GLY A 580 -22.47 -7.84 22.09
N TRP A 581 -22.07 -8.89 21.36
CA TRP A 581 -22.98 -9.77 20.60
C TRP A 581 -24.21 -10.20 21.42
N PRO A 582 -25.45 -10.13 20.89
CA PRO A 582 -25.83 -9.84 19.50
C PRO A 582 -26.02 -8.35 19.17
N LYS A 583 -25.54 -7.43 20.01
CA LYS A 583 -25.47 -6.01 19.67
C LYS A 583 -24.18 -5.71 18.90
N GLU A 584 -24.14 -4.54 18.30
CA GLU A 584 -22.95 -4.02 17.61
C GLU A 584 -21.72 -3.99 18.54
N TYR A 585 -20.55 -4.30 17.99
CA TYR A 585 -19.32 -4.36 18.78
C TYR A 585 -18.73 -2.97 19.07
N PRO A 586 -18.04 -2.78 20.21
CA PRO A 586 -17.38 -1.51 20.51
C PRO A 586 -16.20 -1.23 19.58
N THR A 587 -15.94 0.04 19.32
CA THR A 587 -14.75 0.54 18.62
C THR A 587 -13.48 0.36 19.45
N ASN A 588 -12.32 0.35 18.79
CA ASN A 588 -10.98 0.22 19.37
C ASN A 588 -10.78 -1.03 20.24
N LYS A 589 -11.40 -2.17 19.89
CA LYS A 589 -11.23 -3.43 20.62
C LYS A 589 -10.26 -4.37 19.92
N ASN A 590 -9.49 -5.10 20.72
CA ASN A 590 -8.56 -6.12 20.27
C ASN A 590 -8.77 -7.37 21.12
N CYS A 591 -9.45 -8.37 20.56
CA CYS A 591 -9.85 -9.58 21.27
C CYS A 591 -9.03 -10.76 20.78
N VAL A 592 -8.40 -11.50 21.69
CA VAL A 592 -7.58 -12.68 21.34
C VAL A 592 -8.12 -13.92 22.03
N TRP A 593 -8.55 -14.90 21.23
CA TRP A 593 -8.86 -16.24 21.68
C TRP A 593 -7.74 -17.20 21.24
N GLN A 594 -7.31 -18.05 22.16
CA GLN A 594 -6.39 -19.16 21.88
C GLN A 594 -7.11 -20.46 22.21
N VAL A 595 -7.39 -21.27 21.18
CA VAL A 595 -8.02 -22.59 21.32
C VAL A 595 -6.94 -23.65 21.32
N VAL A 596 -6.97 -24.58 22.28
CA VAL A 596 -6.03 -25.70 22.38
C VAL A 596 -6.77 -26.99 22.69
N ALA A 597 -6.68 -27.94 21.78
CA ALA A 597 -7.15 -29.32 21.93
C ALA A 597 -5.99 -30.25 22.35
N PRO A 598 -6.25 -31.52 22.72
CA PRO A 598 -5.21 -32.52 22.90
C PRO A 598 -4.44 -32.78 21.59
N THR A 599 -3.19 -33.25 21.67
CA THR A 599 -2.24 -33.34 20.54
C THR A 599 -2.65 -34.27 19.38
N GLN A 600 -3.73 -35.03 19.51
CA GLN A 600 -4.29 -35.90 18.45
C GLN A 600 -5.43 -35.24 17.66
N TYR A 601 -5.85 -34.03 18.02
CA TYR A 601 -6.98 -33.32 17.42
C TYR A 601 -6.51 -32.13 16.59
N ARG A 602 -7.27 -31.75 15.57
CA ARG A 602 -7.24 -30.45 14.90
C ARG A 602 -8.48 -29.65 15.31
N ILE A 603 -8.43 -28.33 15.22
CA ILE A 603 -9.54 -27.44 15.56
C ILE A 603 -10.11 -26.88 14.26
N SER A 604 -11.41 -27.05 14.07
CA SER A 604 -12.16 -26.45 12.97
C SER A 604 -13.01 -25.29 13.50
N LEU A 605 -13.00 -24.16 12.79
CA LEU A 605 -13.76 -22.95 13.11
C LEU A 605 -14.77 -22.68 11.99
N GLN A 606 -16.05 -22.51 12.35
CA GLN A 606 -17.13 -22.24 11.42
C GLN A 606 -17.91 -20.99 11.89
N PHE A 607 -18.02 -19.99 11.03
CA PHE A 607 -18.86 -18.81 11.29
C PHE A 607 -20.34 -19.14 11.07
N GLU A 608 -21.19 -18.82 12.05
CA GLU A 608 -22.65 -18.83 11.89
C GLU A 608 -23.11 -17.53 11.24
N VAL A 609 -22.65 -16.40 11.79
CA VAL A 609 -22.98 -15.03 11.35
C VAL A 609 -21.70 -14.22 11.33
N PHE A 610 -21.55 -13.35 10.32
CA PHE A 610 -20.36 -12.54 10.10
C PHE A 610 -20.75 -11.20 9.44
N GLU A 611 -20.64 -10.10 10.17
CA GLU A 611 -20.92 -8.73 9.71
C GLU A 611 -19.90 -7.76 10.33
N LEU A 612 -18.91 -7.31 9.55
CA LEU A 612 -17.85 -6.38 9.96
C LEU A 612 -17.71 -5.21 8.98
N GLU A 613 -17.15 -4.07 9.41
CA GLU A 613 -16.67 -3.05 8.47
C GLU A 613 -15.45 -3.56 7.70
N GLY A 614 -15.43 -3.39 6.38
CA GLY A 614 -14.33 -3.91 5.56
C GLY A 614 -14.47 -3.64 4.07
N ASN A 615 -13.37 -3.91 3.38
CA ASN A 615 -13.23 -4.01 1.94
C ASN A 615 -12.23 -5.14 1.63
N ASP A 616 -11.96 -5.42 0.36
CA ASP A 616 -11.18 -6.57 -0.15
C ASP A 616 -9.76 -6.74 0.45
N VAL A 617 -9.24 -5.72 1.16
CA VAL A 617 -7.91 -5.71 1.80
C VAL A 617 -7.99 -5.80 3.34
N CYS A 618 -9.20 -5.85 3.91
CA CYS A 618 -9.49 -5.90 5.35
C CYS A 618 -8.60 -4.97 6.20
N LYS A 619 -8.67 -3.68 5.85
CA LYS A 619 -7.86 -2.61 6.44
C LYS A 619 -8.45 -2.01 7.72
N TYR A 620 -9.77 -2.04 7.84
CA TYR A 620 -10.55 -1.47 8.95
C TYR A 620 -10.71 -2.55 10.04
N ASP A 621 -11.93 -3.00 10.29
CA ASP A 621 -12.22 -4.10 11.22
C ASP A 621 -11.93 -5.45 10.58
N TYR A 622 -11.44 -6.42 11.36
CA TYR A 622 -11.17 -7.77 10.85
C TYR A 622 -11.07 -8.85 11.93
N VAL A 623 -11.32 -10.09 11.52
CA VAL A 623 -10.91 -11.31 12.24
C VAL A 623 -9.74 -11.95 11.49
N GLU A 624 -8.66 -12.27 12.22
CA GLU A 624 -7.48 -12.96 11.71
C GLU A 624 -7.35 -14.34 12.38
N VAL A 625 -7.15 -15.40 11.58
CA VAL A 625 -7.13 -16.80 12.08
C VAL A 625 -5.83 -17.50 11.71
N ARG A 626 -5.17 -18.12 12.70
CA ARG A 626 -3.84 -18.73 12.56
C ARG A 626 -3.74 -20.14 13.15
N SER A 627 -2.95 -21.00 12.48
CA SER A 627 -2.55 -22.34 12.92
C SER A 627 -1.39 -22.30 13.93
N GLY A 628 -1.63 -21.69 15.08
CA GLY A 628 -0.65 -21.65 16.17
C GLY A 628 -0.97 -20.60 17.23
N LEU A 629 -0.30 -20.68 18.38
CA LEU A 629 -0.51 -19.76 19.51
C LEU A 629 0.25 -18.43 19.37
N ALA A 630 1.32 -18.41 18.56
CA ALA A 630 2.18 -17.25 18.37
C ALA A 630 1.74 -16.39 17.15
N THR A 631 2.14 -15.12 17.13
CA THR A 631 1.70 -14.11 16.14
C THR A 631 2.32 -14.27 14.75
N ASP A 632 3.40 -15.03 14.65
CA ASP A 632 4.14 -15.44 13.45
C ASP A 632 3.61 -16.75 12.82
N SER A 633 2.83 -17.53 13.58
CA SER A 633 2.26 -18.81 13.09
C SER A 633 1.40 -18.66 11.84
N LYS A 634 1.30 -19.75 11.04
CA LYS A 634 0.71 -19.74 9.71
C LYS A 634 -0.68 -19.11 9.71
N LEU A 635 -0.81 -18.03 8.93
CA LEU A 635 -2.07 -17.35 8.65
C LEU A 635 -2.94 -18.21 7.71
N HIS A 636 -4.21 -18.40 8.06
CA HIS A 636 -5.22 -18.92 7.14
C HIS A 636 -5.84 -17.80 6.31
N GLY A 637 -6.15 -16.68 6.96
CA GLY A 637 -6.71 -15.51 6.30
C GLY A 637 -7.03 -14.40 7.29
N ARG A 638 -7.36 -13.24 6.72
CA ARG A 638 -7.94 -12.09 7.42
C ARG A 638 -9.28 -11.81 6.74
N PHE A 639 -10.33 -11.68 7.54
CA PHE A 639 -11.71 -11.67 7.07
C PHE A 639 -12.43 -10.43 7.61
N CYS A 640 -13.29 -9.83 6.78
CA CYS A 640 -14.04 -8.61 7.07
C CYS A 640 -15.24 -8.48 6.11
N GLY A 641 -16.06 -7.44 6.25
CA GLY A 641 -17.23 -7.24 5.38
C GLY A 641 -18.42 -8.12 5.76
N LEU A 642 -19.22 -8.50 4.75
CA LEU A 642 -20.47 -9.26 4.90
C LEU A 642 -20.37 -10.69 4.34
N GLU A 643 -19.29 -11.04 3.67
CA GLU A 643 -19.06 -12.38 3.15
C GLU A 643 -18.62 -13.31 4.28
N LYS A 644 -19.31 -14.45 4.43
CA LYS A 644 -19.04 -15.41 5.49
C LYS A 644 -17.85 -16.31 5.09
N PRO A 645 -16.78 -16.40 5.90
CA PRO A 645 -15.68 -17.31 5.62
C PRO A 645 -16.08 -18.79 5.67
N ASP A 646 -15.41 -19.59 4.84
CA ASP A 646 -15.43 -21.05 4.88
C ASP A 646 -14.94 -21.63 6.22
N VAL A 647 -15.10 -22.95 6.39
CA VAL A 647 -14.63 -23.66 7.59
C VAL A 647 -13.10 -23.70 7.62
N ILE A 648 -12.52 -23.12 8.69
CA ILE A 648 -11.06 -22.99 8.84
C ILE A 648 -10.54 -24.08 9.79
N THR A 649 -9.79 -25.05 9.28
CA THR A 649 -9.19 -26.14 10.07
C THR A 649 -7.71 -25.88 10.37
N SER A 650 -7.31 -25.96 11.63
CA SER A 650 -5.91 -25.78 12.04
C SER A 650 -5.02 -26.96 11.65
N GLN A 651 -3.75 -26.70 11.34
CA GLN A 651 -2.76 -27.73 11.00
C GLN A 651 -2.42 -28.63 12.20
N PHE A 652 -2.43 -28.05 13.40
CA PHE A 652 -2.08 -28.67 14.67
C PHE A 652 -3.25 -28.59 15.67
N ASN A 653 -3.03 -29.06 16.90
CA ASN A 653 -3.98 -29.02 18.00
C ASN A 653 -4.19 -27.63 18.64
N ASN A 654 -3.79 -26.55 17.96
CA ASN A 654 -3.94 -25.19 18.44
C ASN A 654 -4.33 -24.20 17.33
N MET A 655 -5.12 -23.19 17.71
CA MET A 655 -5.59 -22.13 16.82
C MET A 655 -5.62 -20.81 17.58
N ARG A 656 -5.26 -19.71 16.92
CA ARG A 656 -5.41 -18.35 17.45
C ARG A 656 -6.34 -17.54 16.56
N ILE A 657 -7.30 -16.87 17.19
CA ILE A 657 -8.30 -16.02 16.57
C ILE A 657 -8.13 -14.62 17.17
N GLU A 658 -7.87 -13.61 16.34
CA GLU A 658 -7.68 -12.22 16.76
C GLU A 658 -8.67 -11.32 16.03
N PHE A 659 -9.60 -10.71 16.77
CA PHE A 659 -10.54 -9.71 16.25
C PHE A 659 -10.07 -8.31 16.60
N LYS A 660 -10.08 -7.40 15.63
CA LYS A 660 -9.84 -5.97 15.84
C LYS A 660 -10.95 -5.11 15.27
N SER A 661 -11.31 -4.06 16.02
CA SER A 661 -12.08 -2.92 15.53
C SER A 661 -11.29 -1.63 15.63
N ASP A 662 -11.47 -0.72 14.67
CA ASP A 662 -10.87 0.62 14.66
C ASP A 662 -11.75 1.67 15.39
N ASN A 663 -11.49 2.96 15.20
CA ASN A 663 -12.23 4.03 15.86
C ASN A 663 -13.51 4.49 15.14
N THR A 664 -13.99 3.75 14.12
CA THR A 664 -15.11 4.12 13.25
C THR A 664 -16.31 3.16 13.26
N VAL A 665 -16.67 2.45 12.18
CA VAL A 665 -18.07 1.98 11.99
C VAL A 665 -18.32 0.56 12.48
N SER A 666 -18.79 0.45 13.73
CA SER A 666 -19.37 -0.78 14.28
C SER A 666 -20.46 -1.42 13.38
N LYS A 667 -20.46 -2.75 13.32
CA LYS A 667 -21.51 -3.62 12.76
C LYS A 667 -21.94 -4.65 13.81
N LYS A 668 -22.85 -5.58 13.48
CA LYS A 668 -23.32 -6.63 14.43
C LYS A 668 -22.17 -7.52 14.94
N GLY A 669 -21.11 -7.70 14.16
CA GLY A 669 -19.99 -8.56 14.51
C GLY A 669 -20.21 -10.00 14.06
N PHE A 670 -19.75 -10.96 14.85
CA PHE A 670 -19.74 -12.36 14.45
C PHE A 670 -20.04 -13.31 15.60
N LYS A 671 -20.58 -14.47 15.24
CA LYS A 671 -20.64 -15.67 16.08
C LYS A 671 -20.07 -16.84 15.29
N ALA A 672 -19.07 -17.49 15.85
CA ALA A 672 -18.47 -18.71 15.31
C ALA A 672 -18.58 -19.85 16.31
N GLN A 673 -18.75 -21.08 15.82
CA GLN A 673 -18.52 -22.29 16.60
C GLN A 673 -17.14 -22.85 16.27
N PHE A 674 -16.50 -23.45 17.26
CA PHE A 674 -15.30 -24.23 17.06
C PHE A 674 -15.51 -25.64 17.62
N PHE A 675 -14.93 -26.62 16.94
CA PHE A 675 -14.97 -28.03 17.32
C PHE A 675 -13.62 -28.67 17.03
N SER A 676 -13.20 -29.55 17.95
CA SER A 676 -11.93 -30.25 17.91
C SER A 676 -12.18 -31.67 17.45
N ASP A 677 -11.62 -32.00 16.30
CA ASP A 677 -11.85 -33.26 15.59
C ASP A 677 -10.55 -34.06 15.53
N LYS A 678 -10.64 -35.39 15.62
CA LYS A 678 -9.47 -36.26 15.55
C LYS A 678 -9.41 -36.88 14.16
N ASP A 679 -8.29 -36.67 13.48
CA ASP A 679 -8.03 -37.26 12.17
C ASP A 679 -7.71 -38.75 12.35
N GLU A 680 -8.76 -39.58 12.47
CA GLU A 680 -8.62 -41.04 12.62
C GLU A 680 -7.97 -41.67 11.38
N CYS A 681 -8.26 -41.14 10.19
CA CYS A 681 -7.71 -41.62 8.92
C CYS A 681 -6.18 -41.43 8.82
N SER A 682 -5.62 -40.39 9.47
CA SER A 682 -4.17 -40.15 9.50
C SER A 682 -3.34 -41.27 10.13
N LYS A 683 -3.96 -42.22 10.84
CA LYS A 683 -3.30 -43.38 11.43
C LYS A 683 -3.90 -44.67 10.90
N ASP A 684 -3.08 -45.44 10.18
CA ASP A 684 -3.42 -46.78 9.67
C ASP A 684 -4.69 -46.80 8.79
N ASN A 685 -4.95 -45.71 8.05
CA ASN A 685 -6.14 -45.50 7.21
C ASN A 685 -7.46 -45.69 8.00
N GLY A 686 -7.49 -45.40 9.31
CA GLY A 686 -8.64 -45.71 10.17
C GLY A 686 -8.98 -47.20 10.29
N GLY A 687 -8.12 -48.11 9.80
CA GLY A 687 -8.46 -49.52 9.61
C GLY A 687 -9.38 -49.80 8.41
N CYS A 688 -9.53 -48.87 7.47
CA CYS A 688 -10.33 -49.06 6.25
C CYS A 688 -9.55 -49.84 5.18
N GLN A 689 -10.18 -50.84 4.54
CA GLN A 689 -9.53 -51.66 3.51
C GLN A 689 -9.12 -50.87 2.25
N HIS A 690 -9.87 -49.82 1.88
CA HIS A 690 -9.65 -49.05 0.66
C HIS A 690 -9.33 -47.58 0.91
N GLU A 691 -10.28 -46.81 1.41
CA GLU A 691 -10.18 -45.36 1.58
C GLU A 691 -10.87 -44.95 2.88
N CYS A 692 -10.36 -43.92 3.55
CA CYS A 692 -10.88 -43.42 4.82
C CYS A 692 -11.21 -41.93 4.67
N LEU A 693 -12.49 -41.59 4.86
CA LEU A 693 -12.94 -40.21 4.91
C LEU A 693 -13.10 -39.79 6.37
N ASN A 694 -12.31 -38.80 6.80
CA ASN A 694 -12.46 -38.23 8.12
C ASN A 694 -13.68 -37.30 8.15
N THR A 695 -14.48 -37.39 9.22
CA THR A 695 -15.75 -36.69 9.40
C THR A 695 -15.79 -36.05 10.79
N PHE A 696 -16.67 -35.09 11.05
CA PHE A 696 -16.61 -34.36 12.32
C PHE A 696 -17.03 -35.23 13.51
N GLY A 697 -16.05 -35.69 14.29
CA GLY A 697 -16.19 -36.57 15.44
C GLY A 697 -16.14 -38.07 15.12
N SER A 698 -15.79 -38.47 13.90
CA SER A 698 -15.70 -39.89 13.48
C SER A 698 -15.02 -40.05 12.11
N TYR A 699 -14.99 -41.25 11.56
CA TYR A 699 -14.56 -41.50 10.18
C TYR A 699 -15.46 -42.55 9.53
N VAL A 700 -15.49 -42.55 8.20
CA VAL A 700 -16.20 -43.55 7.40
C VAL A 700 -15.28 -44.14 6.34
N CYS A 701 -15.28 -45.46 6.24
CA CYS A 701 -14.54 -46.15 5.20
C CYS A 701 -15.30 -46.08 3.86
N GLN A 702 -14.61 -45.68 2.80
CA GLN A 702 -15.10 -45.71 1.43
C GLN A 702 -14.43 -46.85 0.65
N CYS A 703 -15.19 -47.47 -0.23
CA CYS A 703 -14.73 -48.51 -1.14
C CYS A 703 -14.54 -47.96 -2.56
N ARG A 704 -13.50 -48.44 -3.25
CA ARG A 704 -13.25 -48.12 -4.66
C ARG A 704 -14.36 -48.69 -5.56
N ASN A 705 -14.54 -48.10 -6.74
CA ASN A 705 -15.55 -48.51 -7.72
C ASN A 705 -15.53 -50.04 -7.96
N GLY A 706 -16.71 -50.66 -7.92
CA GLY A 706 -16.87 -52.12 -7.98
C GLY A 706 -16.97 -52.81 -6.61
N PHE A 707 -16.84 -52.08 -5.50
CA PHE A 707 -16.95 -52.63 -4.14
C PHE A 707 -17.93 -51.83 -3.26
N VAL A 708 -18.73 -52.52 -2.46
CA VAL A 708 -19.56 -51.96 -1.38
C VAL A 708 -18.89 -52.17 -0.02
N LEU A 709 -19.15 -51.27 0.92
CA LEU A 709 -18.71 -51.43 2.29
C LEU A 709 -19.40 -52.64 2.94
N HIS A 710 -18.61 -53.48 3.59
CA HIS A 710 -19.05 -54.68 4.29
C HIS A 710 -19.73 -54.31 5.62
N GLU A 711 -20.53 -55.23 6.19
CA GLU A 711 -21.34 -54.96 7.40
C GLU A 711 -20.51 -54.63 8.66
N ASN A 712 -19.20 -54.90 8.64
CA ASN A 712 -18.29 -54.47 9.71
C ASN A 712 -17.81 -53.01 9.59
N GLY A 713 -18.19 -52.28 8.54
CA GLY A 713 -17.84 -50.87 8.34
C GLY A 713 -16.39 -50.60 7.93
N HIS A 714 -15.57 -51.64 7.70
CA HIS A 714 -14.14 -51.51 7.42
C HIS A 714 -13.70 -52.19 6.11
N ASP A 715 -14.24 -53.38 5.82
CA ASP A 715 -13.88 -54.17 4.63
C ASP A 715 -14.73 -53.79 3.41
N CYS A 716 -14.26 -54.16 2.22
CA CYS A 716 -14.88 -53.87 0.95
C CYS A 716 -15.17 -55.17 0.17
N LYS A 717 -16.46 -55.48 0.01
CA LYS A 717 -17.00 -56.65 -0.71
C LYS A 717 -17.33 -56.26 -2.16
N GLU A 718 -17.25 -57.18 -3.13
CA GLU A 718 -17.73 -56.87 -4.51
C GLU A 718 -19.17 -56.32 -4.48
N ALA A 719 -19.38 -55.21 -5.19
CA ALA A 719 -20.67 -54.62 -5.42
C ALA A 719 -21.47 -55.44 -6.44
N GLY A 720 -22.80 -55.39 -6.34
CA GLY A 720 -23.65 -55.69 -7.50
C GLY A 720 -23.34 -54.67 -8.60
N CYS A 721 -23.20 -55.13 -9.84
CA CYS A 721 -22.75 -54.29 -10.96
C CYS A 721 -23.86 -53.41 -11.57
N GLU A 722 -24.88 -53.07 -10.77
CA GLU A 722 -25.98 -52.17 -11.14
C GLU A 722 -25.74 -50.79 -10.54
N HIS A 723 -25.75 -49.76 -11.39
CA HIS A 723 -25.47 -48.39 -11.00
C HIS A 723 -26.62 -47.46 -11.43
N ARG A 724 -27.09 -46.61 -10.51
CA ARG A 724 -28.08 -45.56 -10.81
C ARG A 724 -27.41 -44.21 -10.65
N ILE A 725 -27.39 -43.43 -11.73
CA ILE A 725 -26.64 -42.18 -11.83
C ILE A 725 -27.62 -41.02 -11.99
N HIS A 726 -27.53 -40.07 -11.05
CA HIS A 726 -28.30 -38.84 -11.02
C HIS A 726 -27.41 -37.59 -11.08
N SER A 727 -26.09 -37.75 -11.26
CA SER A 727 -25.16 -36.62 -11.39
C SER A 727 -25.22 -36.02 -12.79
N VAL A 728 -25.17 -34.68 -12.87
CA VAL A 728 -25.23 -33.90 -14.11
C VAL A 728 -24.10 -34.29 -15.08
N GLU A 729 -22.91 -34.55 -14.57
CA GLU A 729 -21.81 -35.17 -15.29
C GLU A 729 -21.09 -36.21 -14.43
N GLY A 730 -20.15 -36.95 -15.01
CA GLY A 730 -19.31 -37.90 -14.31
C GLY A 730 -18.51 -38.79 -15.26
N ILE A 731 -17.79 -39.76 -14.69
CA ILE A 731 -17.00 -40.73 -15.45
C ILE A 731 -17.49 -42.13 -15.10
N ILE A 732 -17.85 -42.88 -16.13
CA ILE A 732 -18.24 -44.29 -16.09
C ILE A 732 -17.04 -45.11 -16.55
N THR A 733 -16.75 -46.21 -15.85
CA THR A 733 -15.65 -47.12 -16.14
C THR A 733 -16.12 -48.57 -16.13
N SER A 734 -15.52 -49.41 -16.96
CA SER A 734 -15.65 -50.86 -16.81
C SER A 734 -15.16 -51.34 -15.43
N PRO A 735 -15.65 -52.48 -14.92
CA PRO A 735 -15.16 -53.03 -13.65
C PRO A 735 -13.64 -53.29 -13.70
N ASN A 736 -12.97 -53.15 -12.56
CA ASN A 736 -11.51 -53.24 -12.40
C ASN A 736 -10.66 -52.21 -13.16
N TRP A 737 -11.23 -51.25 -13.90
CA TRP A 737 -10.46 -50.21 -14.60
C TRP A 737 -9.46 -49.49 -13.65
N PRO A 738 -8.18 -49.31 -14.05
CA PRO A 738 -7.59 -49.48 -15.38
C PRO A 738 -7.03 -50.88 -15.69
N ASP A 739 -7.13 -51.83 -14.75
CA ASP A 739 -6.81 -53.23 -14.99
C ASP A 739 -7.91 -53.92 -15.83
N LYS A 740 -7.67 -55.18 -16.19
CA LYS A 740 -8.61 -55.94 -17.03
C LYS A 740 -9.95 -56.17 -16.33
N TYR A 741 -11.05 -55.98 -17.07
CA TYR A 741 -12.38 -56.34 -16.58
C TYR A 741 -12.50 -57.85 -16.30
N PRO A 742 -13.36 -58.29 -15.37
CA PRO A 742 -13.57 -59.71 -15.10
C PRO A 742 -14.38 -60.40 -16.21
N SER A 743 -14.17 -61.71 -16.38
CA SER A 743 -15.04 -62.58 -17.19
C SER A 743 -16.43 -62.76 -16.56
N ARG A 744 -17.46 -63.00 -17.39
CA ARG A 744 -18.83 -63.34 -16.98
C ARG A 744 -19.48 -62.30 -16.06
N LYS A 745 -19.30 -61.01 -16.36
CA LYS A 745 -19.97 -59.91 -15.67
C LYS A 745 -21.01 -59.29 -16.62
N GLU A 746 -22.21 -59.10 -16.12
CA GLU A 746 -23.18 -58.15 -16.66
C GLU A 746 -23.18 -56.94 -15.73
N CYS A 747 -23.03 -55.74 -16.30
CA CYS A 747 -22.96 -54.48 -15.57
C CYS A 747 -23.85 -53.44 -16.24
N THR A 748 -24.60 -52.69 -15.46
CA THR A 748 -25.59 -51.74 -15.99
C THR A 748 -25.49 -50.37 -15.32
N TRP A 749 -25.69 -49.32 -16.12
CA TRP A 749 -25.73 -47.93 -15.65
C TRP A 749 -27.00 -47.26 -16.17
N ALA A 750 -27.91 -46.96 -15.25
CA ALA A 750 -29.13 -46.21 -15.52
C ALA A 750 -28.92 -44.74 -15.15
N ILE A 751 -28.72 -43.88 -16.15
CA ILE A 751 -28.51 -42.44 -16.00
C ILE A 751 -29.86 -41.73 -16.16
N SER A 752 -30.21 -40.85 -15.21
CA SER A 752 -31.40 -39.99 -15.33
C SER A 752 -31.04 -38.55 -14.97
N ALA A 753 -30.98 -37.69 -15.99
CA ALA A 753 -30.78 -36.26 -15.89
C ALA A 753 -32.10 -35.50 -15.60
N THR A 754 -31.98 -34.19 -15.39
CA THR A 754 -33.09 -33.25 -15.14
C THR A 754 -34.06 -33.18 -16.32
N PRO A 755 -35.40 -33.10 -16.10
CA PRO A 755 -36.39 -33.03 -17.17
C PRO A 755 -36.12 -31.90 -18.18
N GLY A 756 -36.40 -32.17 -19.46
CA GLY A 756 -36.13 -31.25 -20.57
C GLY A 756 -34.69 -31.22 -21.07
N HIS A 757 -33.75 -31.90 -20.40
CA HIS A 757 -32.39 -32.11 -20.89
C HIS A 757 -32.20 -33.51 -21.47
N ARG A 758 -31.08 -33.72 -22.16
CA ARG A 758 -30.65 -35.01 -22.75
C ARG A 758 -29.37 -35.50 -22.07
N VAL A 759 -29.06 -36.79 -22.20
CA VAL A 759 -27.83 -37.40 -21.69
C VAL A 759 -26.88 -37.64 -22.86
N LYS A 760 -25.67 -37.11 -22.75
CA LYS A 760 -24.56 -37.30 -23.68
C LYS A 760 -23.53 -38.25 -23.08
N LEU A 761 -23.03 -39.19 -23.89
CA LEU A 761 -21.99 -40.16 -23.50
C LEU A 761 -20.85 -40.12 -24.53
N ALA A 762 -19.64 -39.86 -24.06
CA ALA A 762 -18.44 -39.83 -24.90
C ALA A 762 -17.35 -40.73 -24.30
N PHE A 763 -16.89 -41.72 -25.07
CA PHE A 763 -15.84 -42.64 -24.65
C PHE A 763 -14.46 -41.96 -24.75
N SER A 764 -13.69 -41.93 -23.66
CA SER A 764 -12.30 -41.45 -23.64
C SER A 764 -11.32 -42.57 -23.97
N VAL A 765 -11.61 -43.80 -23.54
CA VAL A 765 -10.86 -45.01 -23.89
C VAL A 765 -11.82 -46.17 -24.12
N PHE A 766 -11.55 -46.99 -25.14
CA PHE A 766 -12.37 -48.15 -25.48
C PHE A 766 -11.48 -49.30 -25.99
N GLU A 767 -11.28 -50.33 -25.17
CA GLU A 767 -10.58 -51.58 -25.47
C GLU A 767 -11.42 -52.76 -24.96
N VAL A 768 -12.35 -53.23 -25.78
CA VAL A 768 -13.20 -54.41 -25.55
C VAL A 768 -12.78 -55.53 -26.52
N GLU A 769 -13.18 -56.79 -26.33
CA GLU A 769 -12.93 -57.84 -27.32
C GLU A 769 -13.53 -57.47 -28.70
N GLN A 770 -12.84 -57.84 -29.79
CA GLN A 770 -13.25 -57.52 -31.15
C GLN A 770 -13.95 -58.71 -31.82
N HIS A 771 -15.26 -58.57 -32.10
CA HIS A 771 -16.05 -59.52 -32.89
C HIS A 771 -16.77 -58.79 -34.03
N GLN A 772 -17.01 -59.46 -35.17
CA GLN A 772 -17.62 -58.84 -36.36
C GLN A 772 -19.06 -58.33 -36.11
N GLU A 773 -19.79 -58.99 -35.20
CA GLU A 773 -21.18 -58.64 -34.83
C GLU A 773 -21.32 -58.28 -33.33
N CYS A 774 -20.21 -58.08 -32.60
CA CYS A 774 -20.22 -57.79 -31.15
C CYS A 774 -21.11 -58.76 -30.32
N VAL A 775 -20.79 -60.06 -30.39
CA VAL A 775 -21.55 -61.15 -29.77
C VAL A 775 -20.89 -61.67 -28.48
N TYR A 776 -19.56 -61.53 -28.37
CA TYR A 776 -18.80 -61.75 -27.13
C TYR A 776 -18.86 -60.47 -26.27
N ASP A 777 -17.74 -60.01 -25.70
CA ASP A 777 -17.71 -58.77 -24.91
C ASP A 777 -18.24 -57.58 -25.71
N HIS A 778 -19.19 -56.83 -25.14
CA HIS A 778 -19.74 -55.63 -25.79
C HIS A 778 -20.37 -54.64 -24.80
N VAL A 779 -20.43 -53.38 -25.21
CA VAL A 779 -21.21 -52.31 -24.57
C VAL A 779 -22.41 -51.99 -25.44
N GLU A 780 -23.61 -51.97 -24.87
CA GLU A 780 -24.86 -51.58 -25.51
C GLU A 780 -25.43 -50.34 -24.81
N VAL A 781 -25.94 -49.38 -25.60
CA VAL A 781 -26.46 -48.10 -25.10
C VAL A 781 -27.87 -47.90 -25.63
N ARG A 782 -28.79 -47.48 -24.75
CA ARG A 782 -30.24 -47.37 -25.01
C ARG A 782 -30.83 -46.05 -24.54
N ASP A 783 -31.81 -45.56 -25.28
CA ASP A 783 -32.53 -44.30 -25.06
C ASP A 783 -33.75 -44.52 -24.13
N GLY A 784 -33.50 -44.59 -22.83
CA GLY A 784 -34.51 -44.87 -21.81
C GLY A 784 -33.92 -45.31 -20.47
N LEU A 785 -34.72 -45.99 -19.64
CA LEU A 785 -34.33 -46.43 -18.29
C LEU A 785 -34.13 -47.95 -18.11
N GLY A 786 -34.18 -48.75 -19.17
CA GLY A 786 -34.07 -50.21 -19.05
C GLY A 786 -33.94 -50.94 -20.38
N GLN A 787 -33.86 -52.27 -20.31
CA GLN A 787 -33.56 -53.16 -21.44
C GLN A 787 -34.64 -53.20 -22.54
N GLU A 788 -35.85 -52.66 -22.32
CA GLU A 788 -36.89 -52.54 -23.34
C GLU A 788 -36.74 -51.27 -24.21
N ALA A 789 -35.86 -50.33 -23.82
CA ALA A 789 -35.66 -49.07 -24.53
C ALA A 789 -34.91 -49.24 -25.87
N ALA A 790 -35.13 -48.31 -26.80
CA ALA A 790 -34.52 -48.33 -28.13
C ALA A 790 -32.99 -48.29 -28.07
N ILE A 791 -32.32 -49.11 -28.87
CA ILE A 791 -30.86 -49.21 -28.93
C ILE A 791 -30.29 -48.04 -29.75
N LEU A 792 -29.45 -47.23 -29.13
CA LEU A 792 -28.65 -46.18 -29.77
C LEU A 792 -27.40 -46.78 -30.44
N GLY A 793 -26.84 -47.85 -29.88
CA GLY A 793 -25.82 -48.66 -30.54
C GLY A 793 -25.26 -49.78 -29.67
N ARG A 794 -24.52 -50.68 -30.32
CA ARG A 794 -23.75 -51.76 -29.69
C ARG A 794 -22.30 -51.70 -30.20
N PHE A 795 -21.34 -51.81 -29.29
CA PHE A 795 -19.94 -51.49 -29.52
C PHE A 795 -19.02 -52.55 -28.93
N CYS A 796 -17.95 -52.89 -29.67
CA CYS A 796 -16.91 -53.82 -29.24
C CYS A 796 -15.59 -53.52 -29.99
N GLY A 797 -14.51 -54.20 -29.63
CA GLY A 797 -13.17 -53.95 -30.16
C GLY A 797 -12.49 -52.69 -29.60
N SER A 798 -11.56 -52.13 -30.37
CA SER A 798 -10.70 -51.01 -29.96
C SER A 798 -10.97 -49.69 -30.70
N LYS A 799 -12.06 -49.57 -31.46
CA LYS A 799 -12.48 -48.30 -32.06
C LYS A 799 -13.35 -47.56 -31.06
N ILE A 800 -12.93 -46.37 -30.66
CA ILE A 800 -13.73 -45.46 -29.82
C ILE A 800 -15.02 -45.08 -30.58
N PRO A 801 -16.22 -45.29 -29.98
CA PRO A 801 -17.49 -44.85 -30.57
C PRO A 801 -17.62 -43.33 -30.66
N GLU A 802 -18.43 -42.85 -31.61
CA GLU A 802 -18.82 -41.44 -31.68
C GLU A 802 -19.75 -41.07 -30.50
N PRO A 803 -19.76 -39.80 -30.03
CA PRO A 803 -20.57 -39.41 -28.88
C PRO A 803 -22.07 -39.63 -29.10
N LEU A 804 -22.71 -40.32 -28.16
CA LEU A 804 -24.13 -40.66 -28.21
C LEU A 804 -24.95 -39.67 -27.39
N VAL A 805 -26.12 -39.29 -27.90
CA VAL A 805 -27.06 -38.39 -27.21
C VAL A 805 -28.46 -39.01 -27.23
N THR A 806 -29.12 -39.07 -26.08
CA THR A 806 -30.51 -39.55 -25.96
C THR A 806 -31.52 -38.55 -26.49
N THR A 807 -32.71 -39.00 -26.90
CA THR A 807 -33.85 -38.11 -27.17
C THR A 807 -34.52 -37.66 -25.87
N GLY A 808 -34.56 -38.53 -24.85
CA GLY A 808 -35.08 -38.22 -23.51
C GLY A 808 -34.00 -37.84 -22.49
N ASN A 809 -34.42 -37.58 -21.25
CA ASN A 809 -33.53 -37.26 -20.13
C ASN A 809 -32.89 -38.50 -19.46
N ARG A 810 -32.89 -39.66 -20.13
CA ARG A 810 -32.65 -40.98 -19.54
C ARG A 810 -31.87 -41.87 -20.50
N MET A 811 -30.75 -42.42 -20.03
CA MET A 811 -29.90 -43.35 -20.77
C MET A 811 -29.72 -44.63 -19.97
N PHE A 812 -29.75 -45.78 -20.65
CA PHE A 812 -29.42 -47.07 -20.05
C PHE A 812 -28.25 -47.70 -20.81
N ILE A 813 -27.18 -48.02 -20.10
CA ILE A 813 -25.97 -48.66 -20.64
C ILE A 813 -25.86 -50.05 -20.03
N SER A 814 -25.55 -51.06 -20.84
CA SER A 814 -25.18 -52.40 -20.38
C SER A 814 -23.83 -52.82 -20.96
N PHE A 815 -22.98 -53.42 -20.12
CA PHE A 815 -21.73 -54.08 -20.52
C PHE A 815 -21.83 -55.56 -20.18
N PHE A 816 -21.50 -56.40 -21.15
CA PHE A 816 -21.44 -57.85 -21.00
C PHE A 816 -20.01 -58.32 -21.24
N SER A 817 -19.53 -59.25 -20.41
CA SER A 817 -18.31 -60.01 -20.66
C SER A 817 -18.52 -61.52 -20.68
N ASP A 818 -17.79 -62.17 -21.58
CA ASP A 818 -17.75 -63.60 -21.89
C ASP A 818 -16.88 -64.39 -20.88
N ALA A 819 -16.71 -65.70 -21.07
CA ALA A 819 -15.80 -66.53 -20.28
C ALA A 819 -14.30 -66.28 -20.53
N SER A 820 -13.91 -65.46 -21.50
CA SER A 820 -12.54 -65.39 -22.06
C SER A 820 -12.12 -63.97 -22.52
N VAL A 821 -10.91 -63.86 -23.09
CA VAL A 821 -10.32 -62.70 -23.82
C VAL A 821 -10.46 -61.29 -23.18
N GLN A 822 -10.29 -61.17 -21.86
CA GLN A 822 -10.42 -59.86 -21.19
C GLN A 822 -9.36 -58.83 -21.64
N ARG A 823 -9.86 -57.63 -21.97
CA ARG A 823 -9.10 -56.41 -22.30
C ARG A 823 -9.18 -55.38 -21.15
N LYS A 824 -8.67 -54.16 -21.34
CA LYS A 824 -8.74 -53.10 -20.31
C LYS A 824 -10.18 -52.62 -20.07
N GLY A 825 -11.05 -52.72 -21.06
CA GLY A 825 -12.42 -52.22 -21.01
C GLY A 825 -12.50 -50.77 -21.46
N PHE A 826 -13.31 -49.97 -20.78
CA PHE A 826 -13.63 -48.63 -21.24
C PHE A 826 -13.69 -47.60 -20.12
N GLN A 827 -13.48 -46.35 -20.52
CA GLN A 827 -13.80 -45.16 -19.75
C GLN A 827 -14.63 -44.24 -20.63
N ALA A 828 -15.72 -43.70 -20.09
CA ALA A 828 -16.59 -42.76 -20.77
C ALA A 828 -16.97 -41.60 -19.83
N LYS A 829 -16.95 -40.37 -20.34
CA LYS A 829 -17.57 -39.23 -19.65
C LYS A 829 -19.05 -39.20 -20.02
N HIS A 830 -19.93 -39.12 -19.02
CA HIS A 830 -21.31 -38.72 -19.23
C HIS A 830 -21.48 -37.25 -18.87
N SER A 831 -22.34 -36.55 -19.60
CA SER A 831 -22.72 -35.16 -19.32
C SER A 831 -24.16 -34.90 -19.73
N THR A 832 -24.83 -34.01 -19.01
CA THR A 832 -26.17 -33.53 -19.39
C THR A 832 -26.01 -32.46 -20.47
N GLU A 833 -26.77 -32.57 -21.55
CA GLU A 833 -26.77 -31.63 -22.67
C GLU A 833 -28.16 -30.97 -22.79
N CYS A 834 -28.21 -29.65 -22.92
CA CYS A 834 -29.46 -28.91 -23.01
C CYS A 834 -30.08 -28.96 -24.43
N GLY A 835 -31.24 -28.33 -24.60
CA GLY A 835 -31.98 -28.32 -25.86
C GLY A 835 -32.51 -29.70 -26.29
N GLY A 836 -33.09 -29.76 -27.49
CA GLY A 836 -33.62 -30.96 -28.13
C GLY A 836 -35.13 -30.90 -28.42
N ARG A 837 -35.65 -31.91 -29.14
CA ARG A 837 -37.08 -31.98 -29.50
C ARG A 837 -37.88 -32.68 -28.40
N LEU A 838 -38.84 -31.97 -27.82
CA LEU A 838 -39.74 -32.42 -26.77
C LEU A 838 -41.16 -32.60 -27.32
N ARG A 839 -41.93 -33.53 -26.75
CA ARG A 839 -43.35 -33.76 -27.12
C ARG A 839 -44.27 -33.26 -26.01
N ALA A 840 -45.11 -32.29 -26.30
CA ALA A 840 -46.23 -31.90 -25.46
C ALA A 840 -47.28 -33.01 -25.43
N GLU A 841 -47.90 -33.20 -24.27
CA GLU A 841 -48.98 -34.17 -24.03
C GLU A 841 -50.06 -33.47 -23.20
N VAL A 842 -51.27 -34.04 -23.15
CA VAL A 842 -52.37 -33.56 -22.28
C VAL A 842 -51.96 -33.56 -20.79
N ARG A 843 -50.94 -34.35 -20.41
CA ARG A 843 -50.29 -34.28 -19.10
C ARG A 843 -49.15 -33.26 -19.13
N THR A 844 -49.28 -32.22 -18.31
CA THR A 844 -48.23 -31.19 -18.13
C THR A 844 -46.88 -31.80 -17.74
N LYS A 845 -45.82 -31.33 -18.38
CA LYS A 845 -44.41 -31.68 -18.13
C LYS A 845 -43.62 -30.46 -17.66
N ASN A 846 -42.49 -30.69 -17.00
CA ASN A 846 -41.56 -29.64 -16.59
C ASN A 846 -40.41 -29.48 -17.61
N LEU A 847 -39.98 -28.24 -17.81
CA LEU A 847 -38.76 -27.85 -18.49
C LEU A 847 -37.97 -26.89 -17.58
N TYR A 848 -36.67 -27.12 -17.47
CA TYR A 848 -35.76 -26.29 -16.68
C TYR A 848 -34.71 -25.67 -17.60
N SER A 849 -34.32 -24.42 -17.30
CA SER A 849 -33.29 -23.66 -18.02
C SER A 849 -31.93 -24.36 -18.07
N HIS A 850 -31.55 -25.03 -16.98
CA HIS A 850 -30.29 -25.73 -16.85
C HIS A 850 -30.45 -26.97 -15.94
N SER A 851 -29.44 -27.82 -15.91
CA SER A 851 -29.50 -29.15 -15.30
C SER A 851 -29.49 -29.14 -13.76
N GLN A 852 -28.91 -28.11 -13.13
CA GLN A 852 -28.81 -27.94 -11.67
C GLN A 852 -29.84 -26.95 -11.07
N PHE A 853 -30.92 -26.67 -11.82
CA PHE A 853 -31.90 -25.66 -11.44
C PHE A 853 -32.52 -25.93 -10.05
N GLY A 854 -32.25 -25.00 -9.12
CA GLY A 854 -32.73 -25.05 -7.74
C GLY A 854 -31.62 -25.22 -6.71
N ASP A 855 -30.53 -25.91 -7.08
CA ASP A 855 -29.32 -26.04 -6.25
C ASP A 855 -28.29 -24.95 -6.59
N ASN A 856 -28.16 -24.62 -7.88
CA ASN A 856 -27.22 -23.62 -8.42
C ASN A 856 -27.92 -22.59 -9.33
N ASN A 857 -27.15 -21.58 -9.73
CA ASN A 857 -27.44 -20.69 -10.86
C ASN A 857 -27.07 -21.37 -12.20
N TYR A 858 -27.58 -20.86 -13.34
CA TYR A 858 -27.22 -21.42 -14.65
C TYR A 858 -25.74 -21.20 -15.00
N PRO A 859 -25.15 -22.05 -15.86
CA PRO A 859 -23.80 -21.81 -16.37
C PRO A 859 -23.78 -20.63 -17.36
N GLY A 860 -22.65 -19.94 -17.44
CA GLY A 860 -22.36 -18.96 -18.49
C GLY A 860 -21.96 -19.64 -19.81
N GLN A 861 -22.08 -18.90 -20.92
CA GLN A 861 -21.81 -19.35 -22.30
C GLN A 861 -22.68 -20.54 -22.77
N GLU A 862 -23.86 -20.73 -22.20
CA GLU A 862 -24.81 -21.78 -22.62
C GLU A 862 -25.69 -21.30 -23.78
N ALA A 863 -25.96 -22.20 -24.73
CA ALA A 863 -26.79 -21.92 -25.90
C ALA A 863 -27.75 -23.10 -26.16
N CYS A 864 -28.97 -22.98 -25.67
CA CYS A 864 -29.91 -24.09 -25.52
C CYS A 864 -31.19 -23.87 -26.35
N ASP A 865 -31.35 -24.67 -27.41
CA ASP A 865 -32.53 -24.67 -28.29
C ASP A 865 -33.44 -25.89 -28.02
N TRP A 866 -34.63 -25.67 -27.47
CA TRP A 866 -35.68 -26.69 -27.31
C TRP A 866 -36.79 -26.49 -28.35
N VAL A 867 -37.25 -27.56 -28.96
CA VAL A 867 -38.42 -27.55 -29.87
C VAL A 867 -39.52 -28.41 -29.27
N ILE A 868 -40.58 -27.78 -28.76
CA ILE A 868 -41.73 -28.45 -28.14
C ILE A 868 -42.84 -28.58 -29.18
N GLY A 869 -43.18 -29.81 -29.57
CA GLY A 869 -44.29 -30.08 -30.51
C GLY A 869 -45.46 -30.82 -29.88
N ALA A 870 -46.67 -30.46 -30.26
CA ALA A 870 -47.93 -31.14 -29.91
C ALA A 870 -48.30 -32.23 -30.94
N GLU A 871 -49.57 -32.65 -30.96
CA GLU A 871 -50.16 -33.49 -32.01
C GLU A 871 -51.03 -32.64 -32.95
N ASP A 872 -51.24 -33.09 -34.18
CA ASP A 872 -52.01 -32.36 -35.20
C ASP A 872 -53.39 -31.91 -34.67
N GLY A 873 -53.67 -30.60 -34.67
CA GLY A 873 -54.90 -30.02 -34.12
C GLY A 873 -54.85 -29.64 -32.64
N TYR A 874 -53.66 -29.68 -32.03
CA TYR A 874 -53.37 -29.17 -30.70
C TYR A 874 -52.23 -28.15 -30.74
N GLY A 875 -52.26 -27.19 -29.83
CA GLY A 875 -51.16 -26.25 -29.54
C GLY A 875 -50.36 -26.66 -28.30
N VAL A 876 -49.40 -25.79 -27.97
CA VAL A 876 -48.55 -25.86 -26.78
C VAL A 876 -48.87 -24.65 -25.89
N GLU A 877 -49.22 -24.94 -24.64
CA GLU A 877 -49.35 -23.96 -23.55
C GLU A 877 -48.09 -23.98 -22.69
N LEU A 878 -47.51 -22.81 -22.43
CA LEU A 878 -46.30 -22.58 -21.64
C LEU A 878 -46.59 -21.67 -20.44
N ILE A 879 -46.40 -22.20 -19.24
CA ILE A 879 -46.65 -21.51 -17.96
C ILE A 879 -45.34 -21.44 -17.18
N PHE A 880 -44.82 -20.24 -16.95
CA PHE A 880 -43.60 -20.04 -16.16
C PHE A 880 -43.91 -20.09 -14.66
N GLN A 881 -43.12 -20.86 -13.90
CA GLN A 881 -43.24 -20.98 -12.44
C GLN A 881 -42.14 -20.18 -11.72
N THR A 882 -41.02 -19.94 -12.40
CA THR A 882 -39.91 -19.09 -11.96
C THR A 882 -39.20 -18.60 -13.22
N PHE A 883 -38.78 -17.34 -13.22
CA PHE A 883 -37.99 -16.74 -14.29
C PHE A 883 -37.12 -15.63 -13.68
N GLU A 884 -35.83 -15.89 -13.58
CA GLU A 884 -34.81 -15.03 -12.97
C GLU A 884 -33.55 -15.09 -13.84
N LEU A 885 -33.45 -14.22 -14.86
CA LEU A 885 -32.26 -14.00 -15.69
C LEU A 885 -31.59 -12.66 -15.32
N GLU A 886 -30.43 -12.34 -15.90
CA GLU A 886 -29.87 -11.00 -15.76
C GLU A 886 -30.83 -9.91 -16.29
N GLU A 887 -30.82 -8.73 -15.69
CA GLU A 887 -31.71 -7.61 -16.01
C GLU A 887 -30.93 -6.53 -16.77
N GLU A 888 -31.27 -6.35 -18.06
CA GLU A 888 -30.62 -5.42 -18.99
C GLU A 888 -31.72 -4.75 -19.85
N ALA A 889 -31.53 -3.51 -20.29
CA ALA A 889 -32.56 -2.70 -20.94
C ALA A 889 -32.97 -3.20 -22.35
N ASP A 890 -32.03 -3.77 -23.11
CA ASP A 890 -32.27 -4.37 -24.44
C ASP A 890 -32.23 -5.93 -24.37
N CYS A 891 -32.16 -6.50 -23.16
CA CYS A 891 -31.86 -7.91 -22.89
C CYS A 891 -30.59 -8.43 -23.59
N GLY A 892 -29.53 -7.62 -23.65
CA GLY A 892 -28.32 -7.87 -24.43
C GLY A 892 -27.56 -9.15 -24.07
N TYR A 893 -27.36 -9.41 -22.78
CA TYR A 893 -26.47 -10.44 -22.21
C TYR A 893 -27.17 -11.82 -22.09
N ASP A 894 -27.80 -12.11 -20.94
CA ASP A 894 -28.59 -13.31 -20.70
C ASP A 894 -30.05 -13.12 -21.14
N TYR A 895 -30.57 -14.04 -21.97
CA TYR A 895 -31.95 -13.91 -22.48
C TYR A 895 -32.58 -15.24 -22.92
N MET A 896 -33.92 -15.25 -22.93
CA MET A 896 -34.74 -16.29 -23.54
C MET A 896 -35.54 -15.70 -24.71
N GLU A 897 -35.49 -16.34 -25.89
CA GLU A 897 -36.39 -16.07 -27.03
C GLU A 897 -37.40 -17.20 -27.23
N LEU A 898 -38.59 -16.84 -27.70
CA LEU A 898 -39.68 -17.76 -28.02
C LEU A 898 -40.17 -17.54 -29.45
N TYR A 899 -40.37 -18.61 -30.20
CA TYR A 899 -40.88 -18.58 -31.58
C TYR A 899 -42.04 -19.55 -31.77
N ASP A 900 -43.10 -19.11 -32.46
CA ASP A 900 -44.34 -19.88 -32.71
C ASP A 900 -44.23 -20.70 -34.00
N GLY A 901 -43.53 -21.84 -33.92
CA GLY A 901 -43.29 -22.74 -35.04
C GLY A 901 -42.22 -23.78 -34.73
N SER A 902 -41.66 -24.39 -35.78
CA SER A 902 -40.73 -25.53 -35.69
C SER A 902 -39.24 -25.15 -35.74
N ASP A 903 -38.91 -23.92 -36.11
CA ASP A 903 -37.54 -23.36 -36.13
C ASP A 903 -37.53 -21.84 -35.80
N SER A 904 -36.34 -21.23 -35.74
CA SER A 904 -36.18 -19.79 -35.49
C SER A 904 -36.38 -18.88 -36.72
N SER A 905 -37.02 -19.35 -37.79
CA SER A 905 -37.56 -18.52 -38.87
C SER A 905 -39.04 -18.16 -38.67
N ALA A 906 -39.71 -18.88 -37.75
CA ALA A 906 -41.09 -18.63 -37.36
C ALA A 906 -41.27 -17.28 -36.63
N PRO A 907 -42.51 -16.78 -36.44
CA PRO A 907 -42.76 -15.53 -35.72
C PRO A 907 -42.22 -15.57 -34.28
N ARG A 908 -41.35 -14.62 -33.92
CA ARG A 908 -40.85 -14.47 -32.56
C ARG A 908 -41.92 -13.85 -31.65
N LEU A 909 -42.39 -14.63 -30.67
CA LEU A 909 -43.36 -14.22 -29.64
C LEU A 909 -42.77 -13.19 -28.67
N GLY A 910 -41.47 -13.30 -28.35
CA GLY A 910 -40.77 -12.32 -27.52
C GLY A 910 -39.30 -12.66 -27.27
N ARG A 911 -38.60 -11.72 -26.63
CA ARG A 911 -37.29 -11.88 -25.99
C ARG A 911 -37.45 -11.39 -24.54
N PHE A 912 -36.99 -12.19 -23.59
CA PHE A 912 -37.26 -12.02 -22.16
C PHE A 912 -35.96 -12.11 -21.35
N CYS A 913 -35.81 -11.24 -20.37
CA CYS A 913 -34.71 -11.22 -19.40
C CYS A 913 -35.22 -10.62 -18.07
N GLY A 914 -34.35 -10.51 -17.06
CA GLY A 914 -34.68 -9.96 -15.75
C GLY A 914 -35.49 -10.89 -14.84
N SER A 915 -36.16 -10.29 -13.85
CA SER A 915 -36.79 -11.01 -12.73
C SER A 915 -38.32 -10.92 -12.76
N GLY A 916 -38.99 -12.06 -13.00
CA GLY A 916 -40.45 -12.20 -12.97
C GLY A 916 -40.95 -13.14 -14.06
N PRO A 917 -41.93 -14.03 -13.78
CA PRO A 917 -42.47 -14.94 -14.79
C PRO A 917 -43.19 -14.15 -15.91
N PRO A 918 -42.93 -14.46 -17.19
CA PRO A 918 -43.78 -14.01 -18.30
C PRO A 918 -45.25 -14.42 -18.08
N GLU A 919 -46.16 -13.69 -18.73
CA GLU A 919 -47.57 -14.09 -18.85
C GLU A 919 -47.70 -15.46 -19.55
N GLU A 920 -48.86 -16.12 -19.45
CA GLU A 920 -49.08 -17.46 -20.01
C GLU A 920 -49.05 -17.43 -21.54
N ILE A 921 -48.22 -18.30 -22.16
CA ILE A 921 -47.93 -18.26 -23.60
C ILE A 921 -48.57 -19.45 -24.30
N TYR A 922 -49.30 -19.15 -25.37
CA TYR A 922 -50.02 -20.13 -26.21
C TYR A 922 -49.49 -20.07 -27.64
N SER A 923 -49.23 -21.22 -28.26
CA SER A 923 -48.92 -21.28 -29.69
C SER A 923 -50.17 -21.07 -30.55
N ALA A 924 -50.02 -20.39 -31.69
CA ALA A 924 -50.96 -20.51 -32.79
C ALA A 924 -50.62 -21.71 -33.70
N GLY A 925 -49.37 -22.18 -33.68
CA GLY A 925 -48.92 -23.40 -34.36
C GLY A 925 -48.97 -24.67 -33.50
N ASP A 926 -48.54 -25.80 -34.07
CA ASP A 926 -48.36 -27.09 -33.39
C ASP A 926 -47.06 -27.18 -32.57
N CYS A 927 -46.12 -26.26 -32.80
CA CYS A 927 -44.78 -26.24 -32.19
C CYS A 927 -44.42 -24.87 -31.60
N ILE A 928 -43.59 -24.86 -30.55
CA ILE A 928 -42.84 -23.68 -30.07
C ILE A 928 -41.35 -24.02 -30.01
N VAL A 929 -40.51 -23.07 -30.43
CA VAL A 929 -39.07 -23.10 -30.16
C VAL A 929 -38.75 -22.18 -28.98
N ILE A 930 -37.99 -22.69 -28.03
CA ILE A 930 -37.41 -21.93 -26.91
C ILE A 930 -35.90 -21.89 -27.09
N ARG A 931 -35.33 -20.69 -27.18
CA ARG A 931 -33.89 -20.44 -27.23
C ARG A 931 -33.47 -19.75 -25.95
N PHE A 932 -32.52 -20.33 -25.20
CA PHE A 932 -31.87 -19.68 -24.07
C PHE A 932 -30.40 -19.43 -24.39
N HIS A 933 -29.91 -18.25 -24.02
CA HIS A 933 -28.53 -17.81 -24.19
C HIS A 933 -28.03 -17.20 -22.87
N SER A 934 -26.82 -17.56 -22.44
CA SER A 934 -26.10 -16.85 -21.37
C SER A 934 -24.71 -16.40 -21.82
N ASP A 935 -24.21 -15.29 -21.26
CA ASP A 935 -22.84 -14.82 -21.52
C ASP A 935 -21.83 -15.31 -20.46
N ASP A 936 -20.61 -14.78 -20.42
CA ASP A 936 -19.57 -15.21 -19.48
C ASP A 936 -19.63 -14.52 -18.09
N THR A 937 -20.73 -13.82 -17.79
CA THR A 937 -20.90 -13.01 -16.58
C THR A 937 -22.24 -13.23 -15.85
N ILE A 938 -22.39 -12.59 -14.66
CA ILE A 938 -23.60 -12.34 -13.85
C ILE A 938 -24.75 -13.39 -13.89
N ASN A 939 -24.43 -14.67 -13.77
CA ASN A 939 -25.44 -15.73 -13.83
C ASN A 939 -26.45 -15.68 -12.67
N LYS A 940 -27.73 -15.94 -12.97
CA LYS A 940 -28.86 -16.00 -12.03
C LYS A 940 -29.45 -17.41 -11.93
N LYS A 941 -30.56 -17.55 -11.20
CA LYS A 941 -31.21 -18.84 -10.92
C LYS A 941 -31.86 -19.48 -12.15
N GLY A 942 -32.21 -18.71 -13.19
CA GLY A 942 -32.77 -19.20 -14.45
C GLY A 942 -34.29 -19.28 -14.45
N PHE A 943 -34.83 -20.10 -15.36
CA PHE A 943 -36.26 -20.36 -15.46
C PHE A 943 -36.66 -21.82 -15.22
N HIS A 944 -37.89 -22.00 -14.75
CA HIS A 944 -38.65 -23.26 -14.74
C HIS A 944 -40.00 -23.00 -15.43
N ALA A 945 -40.21 -23.68 -16.55
CA ALA A 945 -41.44 -23.65 -17.31
C ALA A 945 -42.20 -24.97 -17.19
N ARG A 946 -43.51 -24.90 -17.31
CA ARG A 946 -44.42 -26.04 -17.47
C ARG A 946 -45.02 -25.99 -18.85
N TYR A 947 -44.94 -27.09 -19.59
CA TYR A 947 -45.53 -27.21 -20.92
C TYR A 947 -46.58 -28.30 -20.97
N THR A 948 -47.67 -28.06 -21.68
CA THR A 948 -48.78 -29.02 -21.86
C THR A 948 -49.40 -28.85 -23.24
N SER A 949 -50.05 -29.90 -23.75
CA SER A 949 -50.79 -29.82 -25.00
C SER A 949 -52.21 -29.36 -24.72
N THR A 950 -52.64 -28.31 -25.41
CA THR A 950 -54.00 -27.74 -25.36
C THR A 950 -54.67 -27.92 -26.72
N LYS A 951 -55.96 -28.24 -26.74
CA LYS A 951 -56.68 -28.31 -28.01
C LYS A 951 -57.02 -26.90 -28.48
N PHE A 952 -56.84 -26.60 -29.77
CA PHE A 952 -57.34 -25.34 -30.33
C PHE A 952 -58.84 -25.19 -30.06
N GLN A 953 -59.24 -24.04 -29.54
CA GLN A 953 -60.66 -23.68 -29.37
C GLN A 953 -61.16 -23.04 -30.67
N ASP A 954 -61.89 -23.81 -31.45
CA ASP A 954 -62.72 -23.26 -32.53
C ASP A 954 -63.76 -22.28 -31.96
N GLU A 955 -63.97 -21.17 -32.68
CA GLU A 955 -65.00 -20.14 -32.47
C GLU A 955 -65.05 -19.41 -31.10
N LEU A 956 -64.38 -18.25 -31.00
CA LEU A 956 -65.00 -17.09 -30.31
C LEU A 956 -64.62 -15.68 -30.82
N HIS A 957 -64.01 -15.55 -32.00
CA HIS A 957 -64.02 -14.27 -32.73
C HIS A 957 -65.40 -14.02 -33.38
N MET A 958 -66.39 -13.56 -32.60
CA MET A 958 -67.50 -12.66 -33.00
C MET A 958 -68.63 -12.60 -31.95
N ARG A 959 -68.61 -11.60 -31.04
CA ARG A 959 -69.79 -10.74 -30.70
C ARG A 959 -69.53 -9.72 -29.58
N LYS A 960 -69.58 -8.44 -29.98
CA LYS A 960 -69.78 -7.22 -29.18
C LYS A 960 -68.81 -6.97 -28.02
#